data_AF-A0A9E5ANI7-F1
#
_entry.id   AF-A0A9E5ANI7-F1
#
_cell.length_a   1.000
_cell.length_b   1.000
_cell.length_c   1.000
_cell.angle_alpha   90.00
_cell.angle_beta   90.00
_cell.angle_gamma   90.00
#
_symmetry.space_group_name_H-M   'P 1'
#
loop_
_entity.id
_entity.type
_entity.pdbx_description
1 polymer ?
#
loop_
_entity_poly.entity_id
_entity_poly.type
_entity_poly.pdbx_seq_one_letter_code
_entity_poly.pdbx_strand_id
1 'polypeptide(L)'
;MRRPLIPCCSPWAPLPWVRSAPLAKSSITGWFVRRLASGRLLFAAGTGLLFAACTGPLFAACTGPLFAACTGLLFAACTDQADAAPEQGGTSLWFAALTGTGCTATTNGKKQIPPEVDNLVAVWTATLADGGKKTGTARTPSAKIGQGSWEIKGIPAAPELDLDVYGCSKDKKLVFAGRNTGLKVTEGPSRPVPLFLAPTDKLACTGSATGSAKLTVGRSLASSAVLISGDAVIVGGLSAWNKTAGSGTGSDAVDVYDARLGHFVAGPKLSAARILPHVHAISKEADKPQLLVVGGALSVMRKAASDKFVISTLVPEKIDGATPATKAELLDLTPGKAATKVLDKVDVGVGAYVLSSSIRLDKAVLFVGGVSETGQVMDKATRLGNPEEIAIGGTGKSDSVKLNAARVRPALLSFTDGTAVIWGGAVLPGNKPPLADAMGELLAADTPVSEKLAVTGPAALVDDPNLSTIAPVVVPIARTADVLTFLVAGGMPVKTPLTALAAPTYLVTVTKSSKTAELRQVTLPGGLMLRAGLFGVGIALEGRRALLGGGLIALTVSPDVAALCAAADAQKDDCALDTAWMVRVPDTMPAGDSAVQLELLATLSLGGPRIGVAAAPLPLGALLAGGQASTRSGDTADVLDDVGEVLTVTPPTLDIATICH
;
A
#
# COMPACT_ATOMS: atom_id res chain seq x y z
N MET A 1 85.89 -11.69 -10.23
CA MET A 1 86.44 -12.97 -9.71
C MET A 1 85.41 -13.63 -8.81
N ARG A 2 85.49 -14.97 -8.62
CA ARG A 2 84.72 -15.83 -7.68
C ARG A 2 83.17 -15.84 -7.81
N ARG A 3 82.63 -17.05 -8.02
CA ARG A 3 81.21 -17.50 -7.92
C ARG A 3 81.04 -18.30 -6.59
N PRO A 4 80.04 -19.19 -6.38
CA PRO A 4 78.66 -19.37 -6.89
C PRO A 4 77.62 -19.31 -5.73
N LEU A 5 76.31 -19.61 -5.80
CA LEU A 5 75.47 -20.80 -6.15
C LEU A 5 73.98 -20.33 -6.10
N ILE A 6 72.90 -21.02 -6.50
CA ILE A 6 72.57 -22.17 -7.38
C ILE A 6 71.11 -21.95 -7.87
N PRO A 7 70.75 -22.31 -9.12
CA PRO A 7 69.35 -22.54 -9.52
C PRO A 7 69.11 -23.90 -10.22
N CYS A 8 67.84 -24.17 -10.57
CA CYS A 8 67.30 -25.20 -11.48
C CYS A 8 67.17 -26.67 -11.00
N CYS A 9 65.95 -27.20 -11.11
CA CYS A 9 65.58 -28.54 -11.61
C CYS A 9 64.03 -28.62 -11.79
N SER A 10 63.44 -29.49 -12.61
CA SER A 10 63.61 -29.73 -14.07
C SER A 10 62.44 -30.63 -14.58
N PRO A 11 61.99 -30.54 -15.84
CA PRO A 11 61.03 -31.48 -16.45
C PRO A 11 61.74 -32.71 -17.07
N TRP A 12 60.98 -33.68 -17.62
CA TRP A 12 61.23 -34.46 -18.87
C TRP A 12 60.17 -35.58 -19.09
N ALA A 13 60.20 -36.25 -20.25
CA ALA A 13 59.38 -37.42 -20.67
C ALA A 13 60.33 -38.53 -21.22
N PRO A 14 59.94 -39.67 -21.88
CA PRO A 14 58.61 -40.21 -22.26
C PRO A 14 58.42 -41.77 -22.05
N LEU A 15 57.53 -42.40 -22.84
CA LEU A 15 57.25 -43.84 -23.16
C LEU A 15 58.45 -44.85 -23.12
N PRO A 16 58.27 -46.21 -22.99
CA PRO A 16 57.31 -47.03 -23.80
C PRO A 16 56.77 -48.43 -23.29
N TRP A 17 55.79 -49.01 -24.04
CA TRP A 17 55.55 -50.47 -24.32
C TRP A 17 55.05 -51.43 -23.17
N VAL A 18 54.27 -52.53 -23.35
CA VAL A 18 53.59 -53.19 -24.52
C VAL A 18 52.49 -54.22 -24.07
N ARG A 19 51.72 -54.82 -25.03
CA ARG A 19 50.83 -56.04 -24.99
C ARG A 19 49.42 -55.90 -24.34
N SER A 20 48.33 -56.55 -24.81
CA SER A 20 48.05 -57.52 -25.91
C SER A 20 46.63 -57.34 -26.53
N ALA A 21 46.35 -57.99 -27.67
CA ALA A 21 45.01 -58.14 -28.33
C ALA A 21 44.43 -59.58 -28.06
N PRO A 22 43.39 -60.15 -28.74
CA PRO A 22 42.53 -59.66 -29.85
C PRO A 22 41.02 -60.05 -29.83
N LEU A 23 40.25 -59.59 -30.85
CA LEU A 23 39.10 -60.20 -31.60
C LEU A 23 38.15 -59.06 -32.09
N ALA A 24 38.02 -58.78 -33.40
CA ALA A 24 37.15 -59.41 -34.42
C ALA A 24 35.64 -59.04 -34.27
N LYS A 25 34.88 -58.63 -35.32
CA LYS A 25 35.13 -58.63 -36.78
C LYS A 25 34.29 -57.55 -37.53
N SER A 26 34.62 -57.35 -38.82
CA SER A 26 33.96 -56.49 -39.84
C SER A 26 32.75 -57.23 -40.50
N SER A 27 31.89 -56.73 -41.43
CA SER A 27 31.62 -55.44 -42.13
C SER A 27 30.39 -55.62 -43.09
N ILE A 28 30.11 -54.63 -43.98
CA ILE A 28 29.41 -54.73 -45.31
C ILE A 28 27.88 -54.49 -45.38
N THR A 29 27.55 -53.32 -45.96
CA THR A 29 26.70 -53.04 -47.15
C THR A 29 25.51 -53.94 -47.55
N GLY A 30 24.33 -53.33 -47.78
CA GLY A 30 23.64 -53.44 -49.09
C GLY A 30 22.17 -53.93 -49.19
N TRP A 31 21.28 -53.00 -49.58
CA TRP A 31 20.14 -53.16 -50.53
C TRP A 31 18.90 -54.07 -50.25
N PHE A 32 17.77 -53.62 -50.82
CA PHE A 32 16.57 -54.35 -51.31
C PHE A 32 15.36 -54.78 -50.40
N VAL A 33 14.37 -53.87 -50.32
CA VAL A 33 13.01 -54.00 -50.95
C VAL A 33 11.94 -55.01 -50.44
N ARG A 34 10.83 -54.43 -49.93
CA ARG A 34 9.37 -54.81 -49.99
C ARG A 34 8.72 -55.85 -49.04
N ARG A 35 7.57 -55.39 -48.46
CA ARG A 35 6.29 -56.09 -48.13
C ARG A 35 6.36 -57.21 -47.06
N LEU A 36 5.50 -57.29 -46.02
CA LEU A 36 4.28 -56.60 -45.54
C LEU A 36 4.29 -56.64 -43.97
N ALA A 37 3.35 -56.13 -43.16
CA ALA A 37 2.00 -55.57 -43.34
C ALA A 37 1.77 -54.39 -42.35
N SER A 38 0.94 -53.38 -42.65
CA SER A 38 -0.49 -53.25 -42.28
C SER A 38 -0.84 -53.35 -40.78
N GLY A 39 -1.35 -52.25 -40.17
CA GLY A 39 -2.34 -52.39 -39.09
C GLY A 39 -2.15 -51.68 -37.73
N ARG A 40 -1.49 -50.50 -37.60
CA ARG A 40 -1.69 -49.61 -36.42
C ARG A 40 -1.24 -48.13 -36.55
N LEU A 41 -1.05 -47.61 -37.77
CA LEU A 41 -0.53 -46.26 -38.00
C LEU A 41 -1.64 -45.25 -38.39
N LEU A 42 -2.57 -44.94 -37.46
CA LEU A 42 -3.66 -43.97 -37.70
C LEU A 42 -4.04 -43.11 -36.48
N PHE A 43 -3.19 -43.06 -35.44
CA PHE A 43 -3.45 -42.28 -34.21
C PHE A 43 -2.26 -41.41 -33.75
N ALA A 44 -1.15 -41.40 -34.50
CA ALA A 44 0.10 -40.71 -34.13
C ALA A 44 0.55 -39.63 -35.15
N ALA A 45 -0.27 -39.34 -36.18
CA ALA A 45 0.07 -38.40 -37.25
C ALA A 45 -0.74 -37.08 -37.21
N GLY A 46 -1.74 -36.95 -36.34
CA GLY A 46 -2.62 -35.78 -36.30
C GLY A 46 -2.09 -34.58 -35.49
N THR A 47 -1.18 -34.80 -34.54
CA THR A 47 -0.75 -33.78 -33.55
C THR A 47 0.60 -33.13 -33.85
N GLY A 48 1.45 -33.76 -34.69
CA GLY A 48 2.80 -33.24 -34.98
C GLY A 48 2.86 -32.13 -36.04
N LEU A 49 1.82 -31.96 -36.87
CA LEU A 49 1.86 -31.12 -38.08
C LEU A 49 1.17 -29.75 -37.95
N LEU A 50 0.44 -29.49 -36.87
CA LEU A 50 -0.13 -28.16 -36.59
C LEU A 50 0.88 -27.20 -35.94
N PHE A 51 1.88 -27.72 -35.22
CA PHE A 51 2.77 -26.92 -34.36
C PHE A 51 3.91 -26.19 -35.08
N ALA A 52 4.12 -26.45 -36.39
CA ALA A 52 5.24 -25.92 -37.16
C ALA A 52 4.86 -24.80 -38.16
N ALA A 53 3.58 -24.39 -38.21
CA ALA A 53 3.05 -23.50 -39.25
C ALA A 53 2.57 -22.12 -38.76
N CYS A 54 2.68 -21.81 -37.46
CA CYS A 54 2.11 -20.58 -36.87
C CYS A 54 3.11 -19.71 -36.09
N THR A 55 4.41 -20.03 -36.11
CA THR A 55 5.46 -19.20 -35.47
C THR A 55 5.82 -17.98 -36.34
N GLY A 56 4.87 -17.04 -36.42
CA GLY A 56 5.01 -15.71 -37.03
C GLY A 56 4.39 -15.59 -38.44
N PRO A 57 3.82 -14.42 -38.80
CA PRO A 57 3.71 -13.17 -38.04
C PRO A 57 2.26 -12.88 -37.57
N LEU A 58 1.94 -13.13 -36.29
CA LEU A 58 0.65 -12.72 -35.71
C LEU A 58 0.72 -12.30 -34.22
N PHE A 59 1.91 -11.95 -33.72
CA PHE A 59 2.19 -11.74 -32.30
C PHE A 59 1.67 -10.40 -31.72
N ALA A 60 0.70 -9.75 -32.39
CA ALA A 60 0.28 -8.37 -32.13
C ALA A 60 -1.20 -8.19 -31.74
N ALA A 61 -2.00 -9.28 -31.63
CA ALA A 61 -3.47 -9.18 -31.57
C ALA A 61 -4.16 -9.90 -30.38
N CYS A 62 -3.46 -10.74 -29.61
CA CYS A 62 -4.12 -11.76 -28.77
C CYS A 62 -3.75 -11.72 -27.27
N THR A 63 -3.81 -10.55 -26.62
CA THR A 63 -3.74 -10.45 -25.14
C THR A 63 -5.10 -10.50 -24.44
N GLY A 64 -6.21 -10.24 -25.16
CA GLY A 64 -7.58 -10.34 -24.62
C GLY A 64 -8.16 -11.76 -24.38
N PRO A 65 -7.95 -12.77 -25.25
CA PRO A 65 -8.77 -13.99 -25.21
C PRO A 65 -8.44 -14.95 -24.06
N LEU A 66 -7.25 -14.86 -23.44
CA LEU A 66 -6.87 -15.80 -22.38
C LEU A 66 -7.66 -15.57 -21.08
N PHE A 67 -8.02 -14.31 -20.77
CA PHE A 67 -8.86 -13.99 -19.62
C PHE A 67 -10.33 -14.43 -19.85
N ALA A 68 -10.78 -14.35 -21.10
CA ALA A 68 -12.07 -14.89 -21.54
C ALA A 68 -12.11 -16.43 -21.52
N ALA A 69 -10.97 -17.12 -21.63
CA ALA A 69 -10.90 -18.58 -21.50
C ALA A 69 -11.10 -19.04 -20.05
N CYS A 70 -10.43 -18.40 -19.07
CA CYS A 70 -10.55 -18.79 -17.66
C CYS A 70 -11.94 -18.48 -17.07
N THR A 71 -12.49 -17.30 -17.38
CA THR A 71 -13.90 -17.00 -17.03
C THR A 71 -14.87 -17.86 -17.85
N GLY A 72 -14.62 -18.03 -19.15
CA GLY A 72 -15.41 -18.84 -20.05
C GLY A 72 -15.51 -20.31 -19.65
N LEU A 73 -14.47 -20.91 -19.06
CA LEU A 73 -14.52 -22.28 -18.52
C LEU A 73 -15.42 -22.39 -17.28
N LEU A 74 -15.48 -21.36 -16.44
CA LEU A 74 -16.41 -21.29 -15.31
C LEU A 74 -17.86 -21.12 -15.78
N PHE A 75 -18.08 -20.31 -16.82
CA PHE A 75 -19.41 -20.08 -17.42
C PHE A 75 -19.88 -21.24 -18.30
N ALA A 76 -19.01 -21.93 -19.03
CA ALA A 76 -19.38 -23.06 -19.90
C ALA A 76 -20.02 -24.21 -19.12
N ALA A 77 -19.57 -24.45 -17.89
CA ALA A 77 -20.20 -25.40 -16.96
C ALA A 77 -21.61 -24.98 -16.48
N CYS A 78 -22.09 -23.78 -16.84
CA CYS A 78 -23.36 -23.18 -16.41
C CYS A 78 -24.31 -22.78 -17.57
N THR A 79 -23.88 -22.90 -18.84
CA THR A 79 -24.62 -22.39 -20.01
C THR A 79 -25.53 -23.40 -20.71
N ASP A 80 -25.38 -24.70 -20.46
CA ASP A 80 -26.07 -25.77 -21.22
C ASP A 80 -27.53 -26.00 -20.78
N GLN A 81 -28.32 -24.91 -20.73
CA GLN A 81 -29.73 -24.85 -21.12
C GLN A 81 -30.24 -23.41 -20.98
N ALA A 82 -30.89 -22.92 -22.03
CA ALA A 82 -31.50 -21.59 -22.12
C ALA A 82 -32.89 -21.71 -22.74
N ASP A 83 -33.91 -21.82 -21.89
CA ASP A 83 -35.31 -21.72 -22.30
C ASP A 83 -35.67 -20.30 -22.77
N ALA A 84 -36.72 -20.19 -23.57
CA ALA A 84 -37.08 -18.95 -24.25
C ALA A 84 -37.46 -17.80 -23.28
N ALA A 85 -37.01 -16.57 -23.61
CA ALA A 85 -37.30 -15.38 -22.84
C ALA A 85 -38.73 -14.84 -23.10
N PRO A 86 -39.39 -14.24 -22.10
CA PRO A 86 -40.70 -13.60 -22.26
C PRO A 86 -40.58 -12.22 -22.93
N GLU A 87 -41.59 -11.86 -23.74
CA GLU A 87 -41.67 -10.55 -24.36
C GLU A 87 -42.25 -9.50 -23.39
N GLN A 88 -41.38 -8.63 -22.83
CA GLN A 88 -41.59 -7.17 -22.64
C GLN A 88 -40.61 -6.54 -21.61
N GLY A 89 -39.56 -5.87 -22.11
CA GLY A 89 -38.99 -4.67 -21.47
C GLY A 89 -38.27 -4.76 -20.11
N GLY A 90 -38.11 -5.94 -19.52
CA GLY A 90 -37.34 -6.13 -18.28
C GLY A 90 -35.86 -6.47 -18.52
N THR A 91 -35.00 -6.12 -17.55
CA THR A 91 -33.63 -6.65 -17.46
C THR A 91 -33.62 -7.87 -16.54
N SER A 92 -33.36 -9.06 -17.06
CA SER A 92 -33.21 -10.26 -16.24
C SER A 92 -31.82 -10.32 -15.59
N LEU A 93 -31.75 -10.43 -14.27
CA LEU A 93 -30.54 -10.82 -13.53
C LEU A 93 -30.51 -12.34 -13.36
N TRP A 94 -29.33 -12.97 -13.42
CA TRP A 94 -29.09 -14.37 -13.05
C TRP A 94 -28.11 -14.45 -11.88
N PHE A 95 -28.49 -15.14 -10.80
CA PHE A 95 -27.68 -15.21 -9.58
C PHE A 95 -26.83 -16.47 -9.50
N ALA A 96 -25.54 -16.27 -9.23
CA ALA A 96 -24.66 -17.28 -8.64
C ALA A 96 -24.28 -16.83 -7.22
N ALA A 97 -24.42 -17.72 -6.24
CA ALA A 97 -24.14 -17.39 -4.84
C ALA A 97 -22.99 -18.23 -4.28
N LEU A 98 -22.17 -17.63 -3.40
CA LEU A 98 -21.14 -18.33 -2.65
C LEU A 98 -21.70 -18.86 -1.32
N THR A 99 -21.35 -20.09 -0.93
CA THR A 99 -21.80 -20.73 0.31
C THR A 99 -20.72 -21.66 0.86
N GLY A 100 -20.52 -21.68 2.17
CA GLY A 100 -19.54 -22.54 2.85
C GLY A 100 -18.33 -21.78 3.41
N THR A 101 -17.33 -22.52 3.86
CA THR A 101 -16.19 -22.00 4.65
C THR A 101 -15.02 -21.46 3.82
N GLY A 102 -15.26 -21.04 2.57
CA GLY A 102 -14.23 -20.48 1.68
C GLY A 102 -14.81 -19.93 0.38
N CYS A 103 -14.01 -19.18 -0.39
CA CYS A 103 -14.42 -18.56 -1.66
C CYS A 103 -14.55 -19.55 -2.83
N THR A 104 -14.99 -20.79 -2.59
CA THR A 104 -15.15 -21.81 -3.63
C THR A 104 -16.42 -21.55 -4.43
N ALA A 105 -16.34 -21.60 -5.76
CA ALA A 105 -17.53 -21.59 -6.60
C ALA A 105 -18.44 -22.76 -6.23
N THR A 106 -19.72 -22.48 -5.99
CA THR A 106 -20.67 -23.46 -5.46
C THR A 106 -21.22 -24.38 -6.53
N THR A 107 -21.86 -25.47 -6.11
CA THR A 107 -22.75 -26.27 -6.96
C THR A 107 -24.05 -25.54 -7.35
N ASN A 108 -24.16 -24.23 -7.09
CA ASN A 108 -25.31 -23.39 -7.42
C ASN A 108 -25.34 -22.91 -8.90
N GLY A 109 -24.66 -23.64 -9.80
CA GLY A 109 -24.90 -23.58 -11.24
C GLY A 109 -26.35 -23.93 -11.65
N LYS A 110 -27.18 -24.34 -10.68
CA LYS A 110 -28.64 -24.48 -10.79
C LYS A 110 -29.40 -23.14 -10.90
N LYS A 111 -28.72 -21.99 -10.80
CA LYS A 111 -29.33 -20.65 -10.84
C LYS A 111 -30.41 -20.50 -9.75
N GLN A 112 -30.00 -20.41 -8.47
CA GLN A 112 -30.92 -20.24 -7.34
C GLN A 112 -30.45 -19.16 -6.34
N ILE A 113 -31.39 -18.35 -5.84
CA ILE A 113 -31.17 -17.41 -4.72
C ILE A 113 -30.98 -18.21 -3.42
N PRO A 114 -30.05 -17.83 -2.52
CA PRO A 114 -29.84 -18.52 -1.24
C PRO A 114 -31.11 -18.56 -0.38
N PRO A 115 -31.44 -19.68 0.29
CA PRO A 115 -32.67 -19.82 1.08
C PRO A 115 -32.76 -18.89 2.31
N GLU A 116 -31.63 -18.32 2.75
CA GLU A 116 -31.53 -17.31 3.80
C GLU A 116 -31.83 -15.87 3.33
N VAL A 117 -31.91 -15.65 2.01
CA VAL A 117 -32.36 -14.38 1.39
C VAL A 117 -33.87 -14.45 1.17
N ASP A 118 -34.59 -13.63 1.92
CA ASP A 118 -36.06 -13.52 1.86
C ASP A 118 -36.48 -12.50 0.79
N ASN A 119 -35.77 -11.38 0.72
CA ASN A 119 -36.04 -10.27 -0.19
C ASN A 119 -34.74 -9.80 -0.85
N LEU A 120 -34.79 -9.50 -2.15
CA LEU A 120 -33.72 -8.83 -2.87
C LEU A 120 -34.04 -7.34 -3.03
N VAL A 121 -33.04 -6.49 -2.79
CA VAL A 121 -33.09 -5.06 -3.07
C VAL A 121 -32.01 -4.74 -4.09
N ALA A 122 -32.37 -4.12 -5.21
CA ALA A 122 -31.42 -3.66 -6.22
C ALA A 122 -31.45 -2.14 -6.26
N VAL A 123 -30.28 -1.52 -6.14
CA VAL A 123 -30.07 -0.09 -6.38
C VAL A 123 -29.31 0.02 -7.69
N TRP A 124 -29.78 0.86 -8.61
CA TRP A 124 -29.18 1.02 -9.93
C TRP A 124 -28.99 2.48 -10.31
N THR A 125 -27.93 2.75 -11.07
CA THR A 125 -27.61 4.05 -11.66
C THR A 125 -27.33 3.86 -13.15
N ALA A 126 -28.18 4.40 -14.00
CA ALA A 126 -28.02 4.38 -15.45
C ALA A 126 -27.49 5.73 -15.95
N THR A 127 -26.35 5.74 -16.64
CA THR A 127 -25.91 6.89 -17.44
C THR A 127 -26.58 6.80 -18.81
N LEU A 128 -27.44 7.76 -19.12
CA LEU A 128 -28.22 7.85 -20.36
C LEU A 128 -27.34 8.33 -21.53
N ALA A 129 -27.85 8.21 -22.75
CA ALA A 129 -27.12 8.59 -23.97
C ALA A 129 -26.84 10.10 -24.13
N ASP A 130 -27.55 10.95 -23.38
CA ASP A 130 -27.33 12.40 -23.27
C ASP A 130 -26.34 12.77 -22.14
N GLY A 131 -25.81 11.78 -21.41
CA GLY A 131 -24.97 11.96 -20.23
C GLY A 131 -25.74 12.21 -18.92
N GLY A 132 -27.07 12.32 -18.97
CA GLY A 132 -27.91 12.40 -17.78
C GLY A 132 -27.85 11.11 -16.96
N LYS A 133 -27.96 11.21 -15.63
CA LYS A 133 -28.00 10.03 -14.76
C LYS A 133 -29.39 9.82 -14.18
N LYS A 134 -29.91 8.59 -14.30
CA LYS A 134 -31.15 8.15 -13.68
C LYS A 134 -30.84 7.07 -12.66
N THR A 135 -31.24 7.28 -11.41
CA THR A 135 -31.18 6.26 -10.36
C THR A 135 -32.53 5.59 -10.15
N GLY A 136 -32.53 4.42 -9.54
CA GLY A 136 -33.74 3.75 -9.11
C GLY A 136 -33.47 2.64 -8.11
N THR A 137 -34.55 2.15 -7.50
CA THR A 137 -34.52 1.01 -6.58
C THR A 137 -35.63 0.05 -6.94
N ALA A 138 -35.31 -1.23 -7.01
CA ALA A 138 -36.27 -2.31 -7.14
C ALA A 138 -36.19 -3.22 -5.91
N ARG A 139 -37.32 -3.81 -5.52
CA ARG A 139 -37.40 -4.77 -4.41
C ARG A 139 -38.24 -5.96 -4.86
N THR A 140 -37.82 -7.19 -4.52
CA THR A 140 -38.72 -8.36 -4.59
C THR A 140 -39.50 -8.44 -3.27
N PRO A 141 -40.85 -8.46 -3.27
CA PRO A 141 -41.65 -8.62 -2.04
C PRO A 141 -41.62 -10.04 -1.44
N SER A 142 -41.00 -10.96 -2.18
CA SER A 142 -40.65 -12.32 -1.79
C SER A 142 -39.77 -12.87 -2.92
N ALA A 143 -38.52 -13.20 -2.66
CA ALA A 143 -37.76 -14.02 -3.60
C ALA A 143 -38.42 -15.41 -3.66
N LYS A 144 -38.91 -15.84 -4.83
CA LYS A 144 -39.43 -17.22 -4.97
C LYS A 144 -38.24 -18.19 -4.90
N ILE A 145 -38.00 -18.69 -3.69
CA ILE A 145 -36.92 -19.64 -3.36
C ILE A 145 -36.93 -20.76 -4.41
N GLY A 146 -35.84 -20.85 -5.19
CA GLY A 146 -35.69 -21.80 -6.28
C GLY A 146 -35.64 -21.20 -7.71
N GLN A 147 -36.06 -19.95 -7.92
CA GLN A 147 -35.84 -19.21 -9.18
C GLN A 147 -34.70 -18.20 -9.01
N GLY A 148 -33.50 -18.53 -9.48
CA GLY A 148 -32.35 -17.62 -9.49
C GLY A 148 -32.29 -16.69 -10.69
N SER A 149 -33.45 -16.26 -11.19
CA SER A 149 -33.58 -15.12 -12.08
C SER A 149 -34.48 -14.06 -11.46
N TRP A 150 -34.12 -12.78 -11.61
CA TRP A 150 -34.97 -11.65 -11.22
C TRP A 150 -35.06 -10.65 -12.37
N GLU A 151 -36.27 -10.47 -12.90
CA GLU A 151 -36.57 -9.41 -13.87
C GLU A 151 -36.75 -8.05 -13.14
N ILE A 152 -35.86 -7.10 -13.40
CA ILE A 152 -36.03 -5.70 -12.96
C ILE A 152 -36.66 -4.90 -14.11
N LYS A 153 -37.80 -4.26 -13.81
CA LYS A 153 -38.53 -3.39 -14.74
C LYS A 153 -38.20 -1.91 -14.51
N GLY A 154 -38.26 -1.11 -15.57
CA GLY A 154 -38.10 0.35 -15.49
C GLY A 154 -36.65 0.89 -15.51
N ILE A 155 -35.66 0.01 -15.64
CA ILE A 155 -34.29 0.41 -16.01
C ILE A 155 -34.35 0.94 -17.47
N PRO A 156 -33.87 2.17 -17.75
CA PRO A 156 -33.85 2.71 -19.11
C PRO A 156 -32.74 2.05 -19.94
N ALA A 157 -32.84 2.13 -21.26
CA ALA A 157 -31.70 1.85 -22.13
C ALA A 157 -30.57 2.85 -21.85
N ALA A 158 -29.35 2.34 -21.71
CA ALA A 158 -28.21 3.05 -21.18
C ALA A 158 -26.88 2.47 -21.72
N PRO A 159 -25.95 3.30 -22.22
CA PRO A 159 -24.59 2.86 -22.54
C PRO A 159 -23.78 2.39 -21.33
N GLU A 160 -24.21 2.74 -20.10
CA GLU A 160 -23.57 2.38 -18.85
C GLU A 160 -24.62 2.26 -17.73
N LEU A 161 -24.63 1.12 -17.03
CA LEU A 161 -25.46 0.83 -15.87
C LEU A 161 -24.59 0.26 -14.75
N ASP A 162 -24.61 0.91 -13.60
CA ASP A 162 -24.14 0.37 -12.32
C ASP A 162 -25.33 -0.23 -11.56
N LEU A 163 -25.09 -1.39 -10.95
CA LEU A 163 -26.09 -2.21 -10.29
C LEU A 163 -25.50 -2.83 -9.02
N ASP A 164 -25.97 -2.37 -7.86
CA ASP A 164 -25.74 -3.00 -6.56
C ASP A 164 -26.98 -3.84 -6.18
N VAL A 165 -26.78 -5.08 -5.72
CA VAL A 165 -27.86 -5.95 -5.25
C VAL A 165 -27.55 -6.51 -3.87
N TYR A 166 -28.58 -6.49 -3.03
CA TYR A 166 -28.56 -6.77 -1.61
C TYR A 166 -29.56 -7.88 -1.29
N GLY A 167 -29.10 -8.95 -0.63
CA GLY A 167 -29.95 -10.01 -0.10
C GLY A 167 -30.25 -9.77 1.36
N CYS A 168 -31.52 -9.50 1.66
CA CYS A 168 -32.03 -9.27 3.02
C CYS A 168 -32.72 -10.54 3.53
N SER A 169 -32.39 -10.93 4.76
CA SER A 169 -33.05 -12.03 5.49
C SER A 169 -34.41 -11.60 6.08
N LYS A 170 -35.17 -12.56 6.61
CA LYS A 170 -36.45 -12.33 7.31
C LYS A 170 -36.33 -11.36 8.50
N ASP A 171 -35.18 -11.38 9.18
CA ASP A 171 -34.84 -10.47 10.28
C ASP A 171 -34.50 -9.04 9.79
N LYS A 172 -34.66 -8.75 8.50
CA LYS A 172 -34.19 -7.53 7.82
C LYS A 172 -32.69 -7.26 7.97
N LYS A 173 -31.89 -8.29 8.23
CA LYS A 173 -30.42 -8.22 8.21
C LYS A 173 -29.93 -8.45 6.79
N LEU A 174 -29.01 -7.62 6.33
CA LEU A 174 -28.28 -7.83 5.07
C LEU A 174 -27.36 -9.04 5.23
N VAL A 175 -27.67 -10.11 4.52
CA VAL A 175 -26.95 -11.39 4.55
C VAL A 175 -26.13 -11.64 3.30
N PHE A 176 -26.50 -11.04 2.16
CA PHE A 176 -25.74 -11.14 0.91
C PHE A 176 -25.60 -9.77 0.23
N ALA A 177 -24.54 -9.59 -0.55
CA ALA A 177 -24.34 -8.43 -1.41
C ALA A 177 -23.59 -8.82 -2.70
N GLY A 178 -23.77 -8.02 -3.74
CA GLY A 178 -23.07 -8.16 -5.03
C GLY A 178 -23.19 -6.89 -5.87
N ARG A 179 -22.20 -6.62 -6.72
CA ARG A 179 -22.15 -5.43 -7.58
C ARG A 179 -21.76 -5.83 -9.01
N ASN A 180 -22.30 -5.12 -9.99
CA ASN A 180 -21.82 -5.13 -11.38
C ASN A 180 -21.88 -3.70 -11.93
N THR A 181 -20.93 -3.32 -12.78
CA THR A 181 -20.68 -1.94 -13.20
C THR A 181 -20.38 -1.85 -14.69
N GLY A 182 -20.77 -0.75 -15.33
CA GLY A 182 -20.54 -0.57 -16.76
C GLY A 182 -21.36 -1.51 -17.66
N LEU A 183 -22.48 -2.03 -17.17
CA LEU A 183 -23.39 -2.88 -17.95
C LEU A 183 -24.04 -2.08 -19.08
N LYS A 184 -24.27 -2.71 -20.23
CA LYS A 184 -24.95 -2.08 -21.39
C LYS A 184 -26.38 -2.55 -21.47
N VAL A 185 -27.33 -1.61 -21.37
CA VAL A 185 -28.76 -1.87 -21.49
C VAL A 185 -29.24 -1.37 -22.86
N THR A 186 -29.54 -2.29 -23.77
CA THR A 186 -30.05 -1.98 -25.11
C THR A 186 -31.53 -2.30 -25.20
N GLU A 187 -32.30 -1.48 -25.94
CA GLU A 187 -33.69 -1.80 -26.26
C GLU A 187 -33.76 -3.07 -27.12
N GLY A 188 -34.39 -4.12 -26.60
CA GLY A 188 -34.46 -5.44 -27.23
C GLY A 188 -34.66 -6.57 -26.21
N PRO A 189 -34.68 -7.84 -26.64
CA PRO A 189 -34.74 -8.99 -25.74
C PRO A 189 -33.46 -9.04 -24.88
N SER A 190 -33.58 -8.80 -23.58
CA SER A 190 -32.42 -8.72 -22.69
C SER A 190 -31.66 -10.04 -22.65
N ARG A 191 -30.35 -10.03 -22.93
CA ARG A 191 -29.48 -11.09 -22.43
C ARG A 191 -29.45 -10.98 -20.90
N PRO A 192 -29.64 -12.09 -20.16
CA PRO A 192 -29.62 -12.03 -18.71
C PRO A 192 -28.23 -11.60 -18.21
N VAL A 193 -28.22 -10.65 -17.28
CA VAL A 193 -27.01 -10.14 -16.62
C VAL A 193 -26.59 -11.13 -15.53
N PRO A 194 -25.42 -11.79 -15.63
CA PRO A 194 -24.90 -12.57 -14.51
C PRO A 194 -24.48 -11.64 -13.37
N LEU A 195 -24.87 -12.01 -12.15
CA LEU A 195 -24.47 -11.32 -10.92
C LEU A 195 -24.08 -12.34 -9.86
N PHE A 196 -22.93 -12.10 -9.22
CA PHE A 196 -22.47 -12.87 -8.08
C PHE A 196 -22.94 -12.22 -6.78
N LEU A 197 -23.52 -13.02 -5.88
CA LEU A 197 -23.85 -12.62 -4.51
C LEU A 197 -22.93 -13.39 -3.55
N ALA A 198 -22.13 -12.68 -2.73
CA ALA A 198 -21.45 -13.29 -1.60
C ALA A 198 -22.21 -13.01 -0.31
N PRO A 199 -22.10 -13.90 0.70
CA PRO A 199 -22.47 -13.58 2.07
C PRO A 199 -21.77 -12.30 2.54
N THR A 200 -22.40 -11.46 3.36
CA THR A 200 -21.81 -10.19 3.82
C THR A 200 -20.57 -10.39 4.70
N ASP A 201 -20.52 -11.47 5.47
CA ASP A 201 -19.33 -11.92 6.22
C ASP A 201 -18.26 -12.58 5.31
N LYS A 202 -18.50 -12.60 4.00
CA LYS A 202 -17.63 -13.12 2.93
C LYS A 202 -17.56 -12.17 1.73
N LEU A 203 -17.86 -10.87 1.91
CA LEU A 203 -17.86 -9.85 0.85
C LEU A 203 -16.52 -9.78 0.08
N ALA A 204 -15.40 -10.09 0.75
CA ALA A 204 -14.05 -10.22 0.18
C ALA A 204 -13.89 -11.39 -0.84
N CYS A 205 -14.91 -12.24 -1.02
CA CYS A 205 -14.98 -13.24 -2.08
C CYS A 205 -15.75 -12.76 -3.34
N THR A 206 -16.59 -11.71 -3.26
CA THR A 206 -17.33 -11.15 -4.43
C THR A 206 -16.47 -10.23 -5.28
N GLY A 207 -15.64 -9.41 -4.63
CA GLY A 207 -14.58 -8.64 -5.25
C GLY A 207 -13.27 -9.01 -4.56
N SER A 208 -12.36 -9.66 -5.29
CA SER A 208 -11.22 -10.33 -4.68
C SER A 208 -10.07 -9.37 -4.35
N ALA A 209 -10.19 -8.65 -3.24
CA ALA A 209 -9.00 -8.24 -2.46
C ALA A 209 -8.32 -9.46 -1.78
N THR A 210 -8.99 -10.62 -1.77
CA THR A 210 -8.44 -11.95 -1.46
C THR A 210 -7.45 -12.46 -2.50
N GLY A 211 -7.46 -11.90 -3.72
CA GLY A 211 -6.24 -11.79 -4.51
C GLY A 211 -5.54 -10.52 -4.06
N SER A 212 -4.44 -10.63 -3.31
CA SER A 212 -3.73 -9.47 -2.77
C SER A 212 -3.39 -8.48 -3.90
N ALA A 213 -3.79 -7.22 -3.73
CA ALA A 213 -3.75 -6.22 -4.79
C ALA A 213 -2.29 -5.87 -5.16
N LYS A 214 -1.75 -6.57 -6.18
CA LYS A 214 -0.40 -6.33 -6.65
C LYS A 214 -0.31 -4.99 -7.38
N LEU A 215 0.72 -4.22 -7.05
CA LEU A 215 1.17 -3.08 -7.86
C LEU A 215 1.53 -3.57 -9.27
N THR A 216 1.32 -2.76 -10.32
CA THR A 216 1.72 -3.16 -11.68
C THR A 216 3.24 -3.26 -11.85
N VAL A 217 4.01 -2.65 -10.93
CA VAL A 217 5.46 -2.83 -10.77
C VAL A 217 5.78 -3.01 -9.29
N GLY A 218 6.34 -4.16 -8.90
CA GLY A 218 6.82 -4.39 -7.53
C GLY A 218 7.87 -3.36 -7.13
N ARG A 219 7.63 -2.68 -5.99
CA ARG A 219 8.50 -1.62 -5.47
C ARG A 219 8.22 -1.36 -3.99
N SER A 220 9.28 -1.09 -3.23
CA SER A 220 9.21 -0.60 -1.85
C SER A 220 9.50 0.91 -1.82
N LEU A 221 9.53 1.56 -0.65
CA LEU A 221 9.84 3.01 -0.51
C LEU A 221 8.99 3.96 -1.38
N ALA A 222 7.83 3.49 -1.85
CA ALA A 222 6.85 4.28 -2.56
C ALA A 222 6.17 5.26 -1.58
N SER A 223 5.51 6.26 -2.14
CA SER A 223 4.67 7.18 -1.35
C SER A 223 3.28 7.24 -1.94
N SER A 224 2.31 7.58 -1.11
CA SER A 224 0.90 7.45 -1.46
C SER A 224 0.08 8.65 -1.05
N ALA A 225 -0.99 8.86 -1.81
CA ALA A 225 -2.07 9.77 -1.49
C ALA A 225 -3.39 9.04 -1.68
N VAL A 226 -4.48 9.66 -1.22
CA VAL A 226 -5.83 9.15 -1.42
C VAL A 226 -6.67 10.26 -2.01
N LEU A 227 -7.46 9.90 -3.00
CA LEU A 227 -8.41 10.75 -3.69
C LEU A 227 -9.72 10.87 -2.90
N ILE A 228 -10.50 11.90 -3.22
CA ILE A 228 -11.81 12.17 -2.58
C ILE A 228 -12.83 11.05 -2.90
N SER A 229 -12.60 10.26 -3.95
CA SER A 229 -13.35 9.05 -4.29
C SER A 229 -13.12 7.86 -3.33
N GLY A 230 -12.09 7.91 -2.48
CA GLY A 230 -11.61 6.79 -1.66
C GLY A 230 -10.51 5.96 -2.33
N ASP A 231 -10.23 6.18 -3.62
CA ASP A 231 -9.16 5.51 -4.37
C ASP A 231 -7.78 5.90 -3.81
N ALA A 232 -6.93 4.91 -3.55
CA ALA A 232 -5.55 5.12 -3.11
C ALA A 232 -4.60 5.13 -4.31
N VAL A 233 -3.53 5.93 -4.26
CA VAL A 233 -2.57 6.05 -5.36
C VAL A 233 -1.15 5.88 -4.84
N ILE A 234 -0.37 5.01 -5.48
CA ILE A 234 1.01 4.65 -5.11
C ILE A 234 1.98 5.19 -6.16
N VAL A 235 2.77 6.19 -5.79
CA VAL A 235 3.61 6.98 -6.70
C VAL A 235 5.09 6.74 -6.41
N GLY A 236 5.84 6.41 -7.47
CA GLY A 236 7.28 6.14 -7.38
C GLY A 236 7.60 4.98 -6.43
N GLY A 237 8.83 4.95 -5.94
CA GLY A 237 9.38 3.92 -5.06
C GLY A 237 10.77 3.47 -5.50
N LEU A 238 11.36 2.56 -4.74
CA LEU A 238 12.57 1.82 -5.07
C LEU A 238 12.22 0.65 -5.99
N SER A 239 12.64 0.72 -7.26
CA SER A 239 12.37 -0.30 -8.29
C SER A 239 13.34 -1.47 -8.27
N ALA A 240 14.59 -1.24 -7.86
CA ALA A 240 15.63 -2.25 -7.80
C ALA A 240 16.66 -1.93 -6.71
N TRP A 241 17.29 -2.97 -6.14
CA TRP A 241 18.37 -2.84 -5.17
C TRP A 241 19.60 -3.67 -5.58
N ASN A 242 20.68 -3.00 -5.94
CA ASN A 242 21.97 -3.60 -6.21
C ASN A 242 22.68 -3.91 -4.88
N LYS A 243 22.53 -5.16 -4.41
CA LYS A 243 23.17 -5.67 -3.18
C LYS A 243 24.69 -5.40 -3.15
N THR A 244 25.38 -5.45 -4.29
CA THR A 244 26.85 -5.33 -4.40
C THR A 244 27.34 -3.88 -4.34
N ALA A 245 26.68 -2.95 -5.05
CA ALA A 245 26.99 -1.53 -4.95
C ALA A 245 26.44 -0.89 -3.66
N GLY A 246 25.48 -1.56 -3.01
CA GLY A 246 24.72 -1.01 -1.89
C GLY A 246 23.84 0.15 -2.33
N SER A 247 23.40 0.20 -3.59
CA SER A 247 22.58 1.28 -4.15
C SER A 247 21.33 0.75 -4.86
N GLY A 248 20.39 1.65 -5.18
CA GLY A 248 19.13 1.26 -5.82
C GLY A 248 18.41 2.43 -6.47
N THR A 249 17.57 2.11 -7.44
CA THR A 249 16.98 3.04 -8.41
C THR A 249 15.53 3.35 -8.12
N GLY A 250 15.09 4.56 -8.50
CA GLY A 250 13.69 4.96 -8.43
C GLY A 250 12.79 4.23 -9.42
N SER A 251 11.49 4.39 -9.22
CA SER A 251 10.45 4.02 -10.17
C SER A 251 9.77 5.27 -10.72
N ASP A 252 9.39 5.25 -11.99
CA ASP A 252 8.50 6.24 -12.60
C ASP A 252 7.02 5.80 -12.51
N ALA A 253 6.75 4.61 -11.95
CA ALA A 253 5.43 4.01 -11.95
C ALA A 253 4.47 4.72 -10.97
N VAL A 254 3.21 4.80 -11.41
CA VAL A 254 2.06 5.21 -10.62
C VAL A 254 1.03 4.10 -10.73
N ASP A 255 0.49 3.66 -9.60
CA ASP A 255 -0.65 2.73 -9.55
C ASP A 255 -1.82 3.42 -8.85
N VAL A 256 -3.03 3.30 -9.40
CA VAL A 256 -4.28 3.75 -8.78
C VAL A 256 -5.05 2.50 -8.34
N TYR A 257 -5.30 2.36 -7.05
CA TYR A 257 -6.24 1.39 -6.51
C TYR A 257 -7.65 1.90 -6.78
N ASP A 258 -8.33 1.34 -7.78
CA ASP A 258 -9.75 1.63 -7.99
C ASP A 258 -10.56 0.84 -6.96
N ALA A 259 -11.11 1.55 -5.98
CA ALA A 259 -11.82 0.97 -4.85
C ALA A 259 -13.10 0.23 -5.27
N ARG A 260 -13.60 0.47 -6.49
CA ARG A 260 -14.76 -0.21 -7.08
C ARG A 260 -14.37 -1.53 -7.76
N LEU A 261 -13.15 -1.58 -8.32
CA LEU A 261 -12.61 -2.75 -9.00
C LEU A 261 -11.75 -3.64 -8.08
N GLY A 262 -11.38 -3.15 -6.90
CA GLY A 262 -10.66 -3.91 -5.86
C GLY A 262 -9.18 -4.17 -6.15
N HIS A 263 -8.60 -3.56 -7.20
CA HIS A 263 -7.22 -3.79 -7.64
C HIS A 263 -6.52 -2.52 -8.15
N PHE A 264 -5.20 -2.60 -8.28
CA PHE A 264 -4.39 -1.52 -8.87
C PHE A 264 -4.43 -1.54 -10.40
N VAL A 265 -4.66 -0.38 -10.99
CA VAL A 265 -4.49 -0.10 -12.42
C VAL A 265 -3.34 0.89 -12.63
N ALA A 266 -2.64 0.79 -13.76
CA ALA A 266 -1.54 1.70 -14.08
C ALA A 266 -2.05 3.14 -14.28
N GLY A 267 -1.49 4.08 -13.50
CA GLY A 267 -1.67 5.51 -13.68
C GLY A 267 -0.68 6.14 -14.67
N PRO A 268 -0.67 7.47 -14.80
CA PRO A 268 0.28 8.16 -15.67
C PRO A 268 1.69 8.12 -15.05
N LYS A 269 2.70 7.73 -15.84
CA LYS A 269 4.10 7.68 -15.40
C LYS A 269 4.63 9.06 -15.01
N LEU A 270 5.47 9.10 -13.98
CA LEU A 270 6.24 10.29 -13.62
C LEU A 270 7.17 10.73 -14.75
N SER A 271 7.49 12.02 -14.81
CA SER A 271 8.46 12.58 -15.77
C SER A 271 9.90 12.10 -15.52
N ALA A 272 10.18 11.69 -14.28
CA ALA A 272 11.44 11.09 -13.84
C ALA A 272 11.16 10.09 -12.71
N ALA A 273 12.04 9.11 -12.55
CA ALA A 273 11.94 8.13 -11.46
C ALA A 273 12.16 8.78 -10.08
N ARG A 274 11.36 8.41 -9.06
CA ARG A 274 11.45 9.00 -7.71
C ARG A 274 11.32 7.95 -6.60
N ILE A 275 12.23 7.96 -5.64
CA ILE A 275 12.19 7.21 -4.36
C ILE A 275 11.74 8.17 -3.26
N LEU A 276 10.78 7.77 -2.41
CA LEU A 276 10.19 8.61 -1.35
C LEU A 276 9.81 10.04 -1.81
N PRO A 277 9.08 10.23 -2.94
CA PRO A 277 8.51 11.54 -3.26
C PRO A 277 7.41 11.92 -2.26
N HIS A 278 7.12 13.20 -2.11
CA HIS A 278 5.90 13.64 -1.43
C HIS A 278 4.74 13.64 -2.41
N VAL A 279 3.57 13.20 -1.95
CA VAL A 279 2.36 13.03 -2.78
C VAL A 279 1.17 13.61 -2.02
N HIS A 280 0.47 14.57 -2.62
CA HIS A 280 -0.69 15.22 -2.00
C HIS A 280 -1.84 15.30 -2.99
N ALA A 281 -3.05 14.92 -2.57
CA ALA A 281 -4.26 15.25 -3.32
C ALA A 281 -4.52 16.77 -3.20
N ILE A 282 -4.68 17.43 -4.35
CA ILE A 282 -4.84 18.90 -4.41
C ILE A 282 -6.15 19.35 -5.06
N SER A 283 -6.77 18.50 -5.89
CA SER A 283 -8.12 18.75 -6.39
C SER A 283 -9.17 18.57 -5.30
N LYS A 284 -10.22 19.40 -5.35
CA LYS A 284 -11.45 19.28 -4.54
C LYS A 284 -12.59 18.60 -5.33
N GLU A 285 -12.35 18.28 -6.60
CA GLU A 285 -13.32 17.70 -7.55
C GLU A 285 -13.08 16.21 -7.73
N ALA A 286 -14.06 15.37 -7.37
CA ALA A 286 -13.94 13.91 -7.47
C ALA A 286 -13.95 13.39 -8.93
N ASP A 287 -14.47 14.17 -9.88
CA ASP A 287 -14.42 13.89 -11.32
C ASP A 287 -13.11 14.34 -11.98
N LYS A 288 -12.30 15.15 -11.30
CA LYS A 288 -10.96 15.59 -11.74
C LYS A 288 -9.92 15.35 -10.64
N PRO A 289 -9.64 14.09 -10.27
CA PRO A 289 -8.64 13.76 -9.27
C PRO A 289 -7.25 14.19 -9.75
N GLN A 290 -6.57 15.04 -8.96
CA GLN A 290 -5.22 15.50 -9.26
C GLN A 290 -4.30 15.42 -8.04
N LEU A 291 -3.07 14.96 -8.28
CA LEU A 291 -2.02 14.83 -7.28
C LEU A 291 -0.86 15.79 -7.57
N LEU A 292 -0.35 16.45 -6.53
CA LEU A 292 0.94 17.12 -6.53
C LEU A 292 2.01 16.12 -6.08
N VAL A 293 3.02 15.90 -6.92
CA VAL A 293 4.19 15.04 -6.63
C VAL A 293 5.44 15.91 -6.55
N VAL A 294 6.24 15.75 -5.48
CA VAL A 294 7.35 16.67 -5.16
C VAL A 294 8.56 15.92 -4.61
N GLY A 295 9.77 16.32 -4.99
CA GLY A 295 11.01 15.85 -4.35
C GLY A 295 11.32 14.36 -4.57
N GLY A 296 11.87 13.71 -3.55
CA GLY A 296 12.40 12.33 -3.63
C GLY A 296 13.82 12.24 -4.20
N ALA A 297 14.28 11.02 -4.52
CA ALA A 297 15.60 10.74 -5.10
C ALA A 297 15.51 9.85 -6.37
N LEU A 298 16.36 10.08 -7.36
CA LEU A 298 16.50 9.26 -8.58
C LEU A 298 17.15 7.90 -8.28
N SER A 299 18.20 7.91 -7.47
CA SER A 299 18.83 6.73 -6.89
C SER A 299 19.38 7.03 -5.50
N VAL A 300 19.46 6.00 -4.66
CA VAL A 300 20.01 6.08 -3.31
C VAL A 300 21.12 5.05 -3.13
N MET A 301 22.07 5.36 -2.25
CA MET A 301 23.08 4.43 -1.75
C MET A 301 22.98 4.30 -0.23
N ARG A 302 23.22 3.09 0.27
CA ARG A 302 23.46 2.81 1.68
C ARG A 302 24.83 3.35 2.05
N LYS A 303 24.88 4.52 2.68
CA LYS A 303 26.12 4.98 3.31
C LYS A 303 26.41 4.09 4.52
N ALA A 304 27.69 3.75 4.72
CA ALA A 304 28.11 3.22 6.02
C ALA A 304 27.88 4.30 7.10
N ALA A 305 27.56 3.89 8.33
CA ALA A 305 27.49 4.86 9.43
C ALA A 305 28.85 5.57 9.60
N SER A 306 28.81 6.88 9.84
CA SER A 306 30.00 7.73 9.99
C SER A 306 29.82 8.72 11.14
N ASP A 307 30.91 9.41 11.47
CA ASP A 307 30.96 10.62 12.31
C ASP A 307 29.78 11.61 12.14
N LYS A 308 29.21 11.72 10.93
CA LYS A 308 28.12 12.63 10.56
C LYS A 308 26.75 11.96 10.42
N PHE A 309 26.72 10.62 10.33
CA PHE A 309 25.52 9.83 10.13
C PHE A 309 25.61 8.57 11.00
N VAL A 310 25.05 8.62 12.21
CA VAL A 310 25.14 7.54 13.23
C VAL A 310 24.49 6.21 12.76
N ILE A 311 23.68 6.27 11.71
CA ILE A 311 22.92 5.17 11.11
C ILE A 311 23.26 5.02 9.62
N SER A 312 23.14 3.81 9.08
CA SER A 312 23.20 3.57 7.62
C SER A 312 21.92 4.11 6.94
N THR A 313 21.87 5.41 6.71
CA THR A 313 20.83 6.04 5.89
C THR A 313 20.99 5.68 4.42
N LEU A 314 19.85 5.50 3.75
CA LEU A 314 19.74 5.71 2.31
C LEU A 314 19.92 7.22 2.04
N VAL A 315 21.00 7.58 1.36
CA VAL A 315 21.31 8.94 0.89
C VAL A 315 21.36 8.95 -0.64
N PRO A 316 21.24 10.08 -1.35
CA PRO A 316 21.35 10.09 -2.81
C PRO A 316 22.71 9.55 -3.28
N GLU A 317 22.72 8.71 -4.31
CA GLU A 317 23.95 8.01 -4.76
C GLU A 317 24.98 8.96 -5.39
N LYS A 318 24.49 10.02 -6.06
CA LYS A 318 25.31 11.11 -6.60
C LYS A 318 24.75 12.43 -6.10
N ILE A 319 25.50 13.10 -5.25
CA ILE A 319 25.14 14.39 -4.65
C ILE A 319 24.75 15.40 -5.74
N ASP A 320 25.60 15.55 -6.76
CA ASP A 320 25.45 16.56 -7.82
C ASP A 320 24.50 16.16 -8.96
N GLY A 321 23.48 15.32 -8.70
CA GLY A 321 22.50 14.93 -9.73
C GLY A 321 21.57 13.74 -9.45
N ALA A 322 21.51 13.18 -8.24
CA ALA A 322 20.56 12.12 -7.87
C ALA A 322 19.29 12.63 -7.17
N THR A 323 19.11 13.95 -7.02
CA THR A 323 17.77 14.54 -6.89
C THR A 323 17.13 14.65 -8.28
N PRO A 324 15.89 14.17 -8.49
CA PRO A 324 15.09 14.63 -9.61
C PRO A 324 14.92 16.13 -9.39
N ALA A 325 15.25 16.95 -10.40
CA ALA A 325 15.25 18.41 -10.28
C ALA A 325 13.95 18.89 -9.60
N THR A 326 14.06 19.86 -8.68
CA THR A 326 13.06 20.21 -7.64
C THR A 326 11.64 20.48 -8.13
N LYS A 327 11.47 20.67 -9.44
CA LYS A 327 10.20 20.65 -10.18
C LYS A 327 9.20 19.66 -9.57
N ALA A 328 8.10 20.21 -9.11
CA ALA A 328 6.90 19.45 -8.83
C ALA A 328 6.29 18.90 -10.14
N GLU A 329 5.47 17.86 -10.02
CA GLU A 329 4.66 17.31 -11.10
C GLU A 329 3.20 17.32 -10.67
N LEU A 330 2.31 17.66 -11.60
CA LEU A 330 0.87 17.47 -11.47
C LEU A 330 0.50 16.19 -12.21
N LEU A 331 -0.01 15.19 -11.48
CA LEU A 331 -0.66 14.03 -12.09
C LEU A 331 -2.15 14.33 -12.20
N ASP A 332 -2.64 14.39 -13.43
CA ASP A 332 -4.07 14.31 -13.69
C ASP A 332 -4.44 12.83 -13.78
N LEU A 333 -5.40 12.40 -12.96
CA LEU A 333 -5.87 11.01 -12.88
C LEU A 333 -7.30 10.86 -13.46
N THR A 334 -7.82 11.90 -14.13
CA THR A 334 -9.13 11.86 -14.78
C THR A 334 -9.20 10.72 -15.80
N PRO A 335 -10.18 9.80 -15.73
CA PRO A 335 -10.31 8.68 -16.65
C PRO A 335 -10.30 9.12 -18.13
N GLY A 336 -9.49 8.45 -18.94
CA GLY A 336 -9.30 8.79 -20.36
C GLY A 336 -8.47 10.05 -20.64
N LYS A 337 -8.01 10.78 -19.61
CA LYS A 337 -7.14 11.97 -19.72
C LYS A 337 -5.88 11.87 -18.84
N ALA A 338 -5.63 10.71 -18.24
CA ALA A 338 -4.55 10.49 -17.28
C ALA A 338 -3.19 10.93 -17.85
N ALA A 339 -2.56 11.93 -17.21
CA ALA A 339 -1.41 12.63 -17.75
C ALA A 339 -0.52 13.23 -16.66
N THR A 340 0.77 13.39 -16.99
CA THR A 340 1.78 13.97 -16.11
C THR A 340 2.24 15.31 -16.68
N LYS A 341 2.16 16.37 -15.87
CA LYS A 341 2.57 17.72 -16.24
C LYS A 341 3.66 18.22 -15.29
N VAL A 342 4.84 18.47 -15.83
CA VAL A 342 5.94 19.11 -15.08
C VAL A 342 5.57 20.56 -14.77
N LEU A 343 5.80 21.00 -13.52
CA LEU A 343 5.42 22.31 -13.02
C LEU A 343 6.67 23.21 -12.90
N ASP A 344 7.23 23.64 -14.03
CA ASP A 344 8.46 24.45 -14.10
C ASP A 344 8.45 25.77 -13.31
N LYS A 345 7.27 26.22 -12.83
CA LYS A 345 7.10 27.45 -12.05
C LYS A 345 6.93 27.22 -10.54
N VAL A 346 6.73 25.97 -10.11
CA VAL A 346 6.54 25.60 -8.70
C VAL A 346 7.90 25.31 -8.09
N ASP A 347 8.46 26.30 -7.39
CA ASP A 347 9.61 26.08 -6.53
C ASP A 347 9.16 25.59 -5.15
N VAL A 348 9.76 24.51 -4.68
CA VAL A 348 9.54 23.91 -3.36
C VAL A 348 10.76 24.10 -2.44
N GLY A 349 11.78 24.80 -2.94
CA GLY A 349 13.00 25.15 -2.24
C GLY A 349 13.67 23.94 -1.60
N VAL A 350 14.12 24.12 -0.37
CA VAL A 350 14.91 23.15 0.39
C VAL A 350 14.08 22.26 1.33
N GLY A 351 12.76 22.41 1.38
CA GLY A 351 11.90 21.64 2.28
C GLY A 351 11.59 20.23 1.81
N ALA A 352 11.66 19.96 0.50
CA ALA A 352 11.21 18.70 -0.12
C ALA A 352 12.34 17.70 -0.44
N TYR A 353 13.51 17.82 0.19
CA TYR A 353 14.62 16.88 0.03
C TYR A 353 14.28 15.45 0.50
N VAL A 354 15.10 14.46 0.15
CA VAL A 354 14.94 13.10 0.65
C VAL A 354 14.97 13.07 2.19
N LEU A 355 14.19 12.17 2.79
CA LEU A 355 14.00 12.05 4.25
C LEU A 355 13.42 13.32 4.94
N SER A 356 12.87 14.28 4.20
CA SER A 356 11.94 15.27 4.77
C SER A 356 10.58 14.62 5.09
N SER A 357 9.63 15.39 5.59
CA SER A 357 8.24 14.95 5.75
C SER A 357 7.29 16.06 5.30
N SER A 358 6.07 15.72 4.89
CA SER A 358 5.12 16.72 4.39
C SER A 358 3.69 16.47 4.84
N ILE A 359 2.88 17.53 4.87
CA ILE A 359 1.46 17.50 5.26
C ILE A 359 0.67 18.52 4.45
N ARG A 360 -0.54 18.13 4.02
CA ARG A 360 -1.54 19.03 3.44
C ARG A 360 -2.26 19.77 4.57
N LEU A 361 -2.17 21.10 4.54
CA LEU A 361 -3.00 22.02 5.31
C LEU A 361 -4.09 22.58 4.38
N ASP A 362 -5.09 23.34 4.85
CA ASP A 362 -6.18 23.84 3.98
C ASP A 362 -5.66 24.67 2.79
N LYS A 363 -4.75 25.63 3.05
CA LYS A 363 -4.27 26.61 2.04
C LYS A 363 -2.83 26.40 1.59
N ALA A 364 -2.19 25.31 2.03
CA ALA A 364 -0.79 25.02 1.72
C ALA A 364 -0.47 23.53 1.78
N VAL A 365 0.64 23.14 1.14
CA VAL A 365 1.40 21.93 1.49
C VAL A 365 2.64 22.38 2.25
N LEU A 366 2.91 21.78 3.40
CA LEU A 366 4.11 22.00 4.19
C LEU A 366 5.10 20.87 3.96
N PHE A 367 6.38 21.19 3.75
CA PHE A 367 7.51 20.26 3.66
C PHE A 367 8.55 20.63 4.72
N VAL A 368 9.00 19.70 5.55
CA VAL A 368 9.81 19.98 6.75
C VAL A 368 11.08 19.13 6.80
N GLY A 369 12.22 19.80 6.95
CA GLY A 369 13.51 19.16 7.19
C GLY A 369 14.04 18.38 5.99
N GLY A 370 14.58 17.19 6.26
CA GLY A 370 15.22 16.32 5.27
C GLY A 370 16.73 16.51 5.20
N VAL A 371 17.34 15.76 4.29
CA VAL A 371 18.79 15.73 4.07
C VAL A 371 19.08 16.25 2.67
N SER A 372 19.79 17.38 2.58
CA SER A 372 20.21 17.96 1.31
C SER A 372 21.09 16.98 0.50
N GLU A 373 21.27 17.30 -0.78
CA GLU A 373 22.28 16.68 -1.64
C GLU A 373 23.65 16.60 -0.95
N THR A 374 24.12 17.69 -0.34
CA THR A 374 25.42 17.74 0.38
C THR A 374 25.47 16.93 1.68
N GLY A 375 24.39 16.24 2.06
CA GLY A 375 24.29 15.51 3.33
C GLY A 375 24.05 16.42 4.54
N GLN A 376 23.65 17.68 4.35
CA GLN A 376 23.28 18.58 5.42
C GLN A 376 21.82 18.33 5.83
N VAL A 377 21.58 18.11 7.13
CA VAL A 377 20.21 18.07 7.67
C VAL A 377 19.63 19.48 7.65
N MET A 378 18.43 19.65 7.11
CA MET A 378 17.82 20.97 6.97
C MET A 378 17.13 21.44 8.25
N ASP A 379 17.40 22.69 8.62
CA ASP A 379 16.74 23.46 9.68
C ASP A 379 15.73 24.47 9.11
N LYS A 380 15.07 24.06 8.02
CA LYS A 380 14.07 24.82 7.28
C LYS A 380 12.86 23.96 6.96
N ALA A 381 11.72 24.61 6.84
CA ALA A 381 10.54 24.09 6.17
C ALA A 381 10.21 24.96 4.95
N THR A 382 9.63 24.39 3.91
CA THR A 382 8.98 25.15 2.83
C THR A 382 7.48 25.01 2.97
N ARG A 383 6.76 26.14 2.99
CA ARG A 383 5.30 26.22 2.90
C ARG A 383 4.93 26.61 1.46
N LEU A 384 4.37 25.67 0.71
CA LEU A 384 3.87 25.88 -0.66
C LEU A 384 2.38 26.25 -0.60
N GLY A 385 2.05 27.52 -0.79
CA GLY A 385 0.70 28.05 -0.74
C GLY A 385 -0.12 27.76 -2.00
N ASN A 386 -1.45 27.77 -1.83
CA ASN A 386 -2.46 27.68 -2.89
C ASN A 386 -2.27 26.51 -3.88
N PRO A 387 -2.18 25.25 -3.44
CA PRO A 387 -2.08 24.11 -4.36
C PRO A 387 -3.32 23.95 -5.26
N GLU A 388 -4.47 24.51 -4.90
CA GLU A 388 -5.64 24.66 -5.80
C GLU A 388 -5.37 25.59 -6.99
N GLU A 389 -4.52 26.62 -6.83
CA GLU A 389 -4.04 27.41 -7.97
C GLU A 389 -3.06 26.60 -8.81
N ILE A 390 -2.22 25.75 -8.20
CA ILE A 390 -1.28 24.87 -8.91
C ILE A 390 -2.02 23.86 -9.79
N ALA A 391 -3.14 23.30 -9.30
CA ALA A 391 -4.03 22.40 -10.05
C ALA A 391 -4.46 22.99 -11.41
N ILE A 392 -4.82 24.29 -11.43
CA ILE A 392 -5.19 25.02 -12.65
C ILE A 392 -3.99 25.64 -13.40
N GLY A 393 -2.75 25.33 -13.01
CA GLY A 393 -1.52 25.79 -13.68
C GLY A 393 -0.94 27.12 -13.19
N GLY A 394 -1.37 27.60 -12.03
CA GLY A 394 -0.74 28.68 -11.27
C GLY A 394 0.66 28.31 -10.77
N THR A 395 1.40 29.30 -10.25
CA THR A 395 2.84 29.13 -9.98
C THR A 395 3.16 28.49 -8.63
N GLY A 396 2.25 28.48 -7.66
CA GLY A 396 2.51 27.97 -6.31
C GLY A 396 3.58 28.79 -5.56
N LYS A 397 3.16 29.78 -4.77
CA LYS A 397 4.11 30.60 -4.00
C LYS A 397 4.68 29.78 -2.83
N SER A 398 6.00 29.80 -2.65
CA SER A 398 6.68 29.10 -1.57
C SER A 398 7.37 30.06 -0.60
N ASP A 399 7.06 29.91 0.68
CA ASP A 399 7.72 30.60 1.79
C ASP A 399 8.69 29.64 2.49
N SER A 400 9.91 30.09 2.81
CA SER A 400 10.84 29.33 3.66
C SER A 400 10.72 29.76 5.11
N VAL A 401 10.42 28.82 6.01
CA VAL A 401 10.40 29.04 7.47
C VAL A 401 11.65 28.46 8.11
N LYS A 402 12.27 29.20 9.03
CA LYS A 402 13.38 28.71 9.85
C LYS A 402 12.84 27.86 11.00
N LEU A 403 13.39 26.66 11.16
CA LEU A 403 13.12 25.77 12.29
C LEU A 403 14.11 26.04 13.42
N ASN A 404 13.71 25.70 14.65
CA ASN A 404 14.55 25.80 15.85
C ASN A 404 15.58 24.67 15.94
N ALA A 405 15.39 23.57 15.20
CA ALA A 405 16.35 22.49 15.03
C ALA A 405 16.40 22.00 13.57
N ALA A 406 17.53 21.40 13.17
CA ALA A 406 17.62 20.62 11.94
C ALA A 406 16.84 19.31 12.11
N ARG A 407 16.04 18.88 11.12
CA ARG A 407 15.14 17.71 11.27
C ARG A 407 15.26 16.69 10.15
N VAL A 408 15.28 15.39 10.49
CA VAL A 408 15.16 14.25 9.56
C VAL A 408 13.88 13.48 9.91
N ARG A 409 13.01 13.26 8.92
CA ARG A 409 11.67 12.64 9.06
C ARG A 409 10.96 13.03 10.37
N PRO A 410 10.68 14.32 10.62
CA PRO A 410 9.83 14.70 11.74
C PRO A 410 8.40 14.23 11.48
N ALA A 411 7.69 13.83 12.53
CA ALA A 411 6.25 13.68 12.45
C ALA A 411 5.58 15.05 12.26
N LEU A 412 4.54 15.08 11.43
CA LEU A 412 3.75 16.27 11.15
C LEU A 412 2.28 15.99 11.43
N LEU A 413 1.63 16.84 12.21
CA LEU A 413 0.22 16.73 12.57
C LEU A 413 -0.46 18.09 12.44
N SER A 414 -1.75 18.12 12.13
CA SER A 414 -2.54 19.36 11.99
C SER A 414 -3.62 19.50 13.07
N PHE A 415 -3.76 20.74 13.57
CA PHE A 415 -4.95 21.21 14.27
C PHE A 415 -6.09 21.47 13.26
N THR A 416 -7.33 21.64 13.75
CA THR A 416 -8.48 21.89 12.88
C THR A 416 -8.53 23.30 12.27
N ASP A 417 -7.65 24.22 12.69
CA ASP A 417 -7.49 25.56 12.11
C ASP A 417 -6.43 25.62 10.99
N GLY A 418 -5.74 24.51 10.72
CA GLY A 418 -4.64 24.44 9.76
C GLY A 418 -3.25 24.75 10.33
N THR A 419 -3.12 25.07 11.63
CA THR A 419 -1.82 25.10 12.32
C THR A 419 -1.22 23.68 12.35
N ALA A 420 0.10 23.56 12.27
CA ALA A 420 0.81 22.28 12.34
C ALA A 420 1.67 22.14 13.60
N VAL A 421 1.78 20.91 14.12
CA VAL A 421 2.86 20.49 15.04
C VAL A 421 3.91 19.72 14.25
N ILE A 422 5.17 20.08 14.48
CA ILE A 422 6.35 19.34 14.05
C ILE A 422 6.88 18.61 15.28
N TRP A 423 6.96 17.27 15.24
CA TRP A 423 7.37 16.45 16.38
C TRP A 423 8.55 15.51 16.05
N GLY A 424 9.57 15.52 16.90
CA GLY A 424 10.76 14.66 16.77
C GLY A 424 11.57 14.92 15.49
N GLY A 425 12.42 13.97 15.12
CA GLY A 425 13.34 14.09 13.99
C GLY A 425 14.53 15.03 14.22
N ALA A 426 14.63 15.69 15.39
CA ALA A 426 15.62 16.72 15.66
C ALA A 426 17.06 16.18 15.73
N VAL A 427 17.98 16.84 15.00
CA VAL A 427 19.41 16.55 14.95
C VAL A 427 20.17 17.76 15.50
N LEU A 428 20.78 17.62 16.68
CA LEU A 428 21.58 18.68 17.28
C LEU A 428 23.07 18.59 16.88
N PRO A 429 23.77 19.73 16.72
CA PRO A 429 25.21 19.75 16.52
C PRO A 429 26.00 19.09 17.65
N GLY A 430 27.08 18.40 17.31
CA GLY A 430 28.10 17.94 18.27
C GLY A 430 27.67 16.79 19.18
N ASN A 431 26.83 15.87 18.69
CA ASN A 431 26.40 14.65 19.40
C ASN A 431 25.77 14.91 20.79
N LYS A 432 25.20 16.10 21.04
CA LYS A 432 24.35 16.33 22.21
C LYS A 432 23.03 15.58 22.05
N PRO A 433 22.48 14.96 23.11
CA PRO A 433 21.11 14.46 23.03
C PRO A 433 20.18 15.65 22.75
N PRO A 434 19.16 15.53 21.89
CA PRO A 434 18.21 16.60 21.70
C PRO A 434 17.48 16.91 23.00
N LEU A 435 17.54 18.18 23.42
CA LEU A 435 16.80 18.68 24.57
C LEU A 435 15.30 18.58 24.29
N ALA A 436 14.49 18.49 25.35
CA ALA A 436 13.04 18.52 25.25
C ALA A 436 12.54 19.74 24.42
N ASP A 437 13.18 20.90 24.62
CA ASP A 437 13.06 22.15 23.85
C ASP A 437 13.13 22.03 22.32
N ALA A 438 13.72 20.94 21.81
CA ALA A 438 13.93 20.68 20.39
C ALA A 438 12.95 19.65 19.82
N MET A 439 12.16 18.97 20.66
CA MET A 439 11.21 17.95 20.19
C MET A 439 10.08 18.53 19.37
N GLY A 440 9.37 19.51 19.94
CA GLY A 440 8.12 20.05 19.41
C GLY A 440 8.26 21.49 18.93
N GLU A 441 7.74 21.77 17.75
CA GLU A 441 7.54 23.14 17.25
C GLU A 441 6.12 23.30 16.70
N LEU A 442 5.52 24.47 16.93
CA LEU A 442 4.30 24.94 16.27
C LEU A 442 4.68 25.70 15.00
N LEU A 443 4.00 25.40 13.90
CA LEU A 443 4.06 26.19 12.68
C LEU A 443 2.66 26.73 12.36
N ALA A 444 2.53 28.05 12.33
CA ALA A 444 1.27 28.70 12.00
C ALA A 444 0.79 28.36 10.57
N ALA A 445 -0.52 28.37 10.35
CA ALA A 445 -1.11 28.13 9.03
C ALA A 445 -0.73 29.21 7.99
N ASP A 446 -0.40 30.41 8.46
CA ASP A 446 -0.31 31.66 7.71
C ASP A 446 1.03 32.41 7.83
N THR A 447 1.65 32.45 9.02
CA THR A 447 2.91 33.18 9.25
C THR A 447 4.18 32.32 9.03
N PRO A 448 5.30 32.91 8.58
CA PRO A 448 6.55 32.20 8.34
C PRO A 448 7.41 32.05 9.61
N VAL A 449 6.79 31.67 10.73
CA VAL A 449 7.43 31.58 12.06
C VAL A 449 7.23 30.18 12.64
N SER A 450 8.31 29.58 13.16
CA SER A 450 8.29 28.32 13.90
C SER A 450 8.52 28.60 15.38
N GLU A 451 7.55 28.26 16.22
CA GLU A 451 7.58 28.53 17.66
C GLU A 451 7.90 27.25 18.44
N LYS A 452 8.81 27.32 19.42
CA LYS A 452 9.11 26.17 20.27
C LYS A 452 7.91 25.81 21.15
N LEU A 453 7.68 24.51 21.33
CA LEU A 453 6.79 24.01 22.37
C LEU A 453 7.56 23.85 23.69
N ALA A 454 7.00 24.37 24.77
CA ALA A 454 7.46 24.09 26.13
C ALA A 454 7.03 22.65 26.50
N VAL A 455 7.99 21.72 26.48
CA VAL A 455 7.76 20.31 26.77
C VAL A 455 7.72 20.09 28.28
N THR A 456 6.69 19.35 28.74
CA THR A 456 6.37 19.12 30.16
C THR A 456 5.92 17.67 30.36
N GLY A 457 6.02 17.15 31.58
CA GLY A 457 5.66 15.77 31.92
C GLY A 457 6.55 15.21 33.04
N PRO A 458 6.44 13.91 33.36
CA PRO A 458 7.32 13.27 34.33
C PRO A 458 8.79 13.40 33.92
N ALA A 459 9.67 13.83 34.83
CA ALA A 459 11.09 14.07 34.52
C ALA A 459 11.79 12.85 33.89
N ALA A 460 11.54 11.65 34.41
CA ALA A 460 12.07 10.39 33.87
C ALA A 460 11.64 10.07 32.42
N LEU A 461 10.59 10.73 31.91
CA LEU A 461 10.20 10.66 30.50
C LEU A 461 10.80 11.83 29.70
N VAL A 462 10.74 13.06 30.22
CA VAL A 462 11.26 14.29 29.57
C VAL A 462 12.78 14.24 29.38
N ASP A 463 13.51 13.63 30.32
CA ASP A 463 14.97 13.47 30.31
C ASP A 463 15.43 12.18 29.58
N ASP A 464 14.52 11.34 29.07
CA ASP A 464 14.91 10.09 28.39
C ASP A 464 15.62 10.40 27.05
N PRO A 465 16.91 10.03 26.87
CA PRO A 465 17.64 10.28 25.64
C PRO A 465 17.07 9.52 24.42
N ASN A 466 16.18 8.54 24.63
CA ASN A 466 15.45 7.83 23.56
C ASN A 466 14.15 8.55 23.15
N LEU A 467 13.71 9.59 23.89
CA LEU A 467 12.47 10.32 23.64
C LEU A 467 12.49 11.06 22.28
N SER A 468 13.65 11.65 21.94
CA SER A 468 13.87 12.30 20.65
C SER A 468 14.32 11.30 19.59
N THR A 469 13.36 10.68 18.91
CA THR A 469 13.60 9.75 17.80
C THR A 469 13.56 10.42 16.42
N ILE A 470 14.27 9.82 15.45
CA ILE A 470 14.12 10.07 14.01
C ILE A 470 13.01 9.15 13.47
N ALA A 471 12.13 9.70 12.62
CA ALA A 471 10.93 9.02 12.13
C ALA A 471 10.03 8.44 13.26
N PRO A 472 9.59 9.25 14.24
CA PRO A 472 8.58 8.83 15.20
C PRO A 472 7.26 8.48 14.48
N VAL A 473 6.62 7.39 14.88
CA VAL A 473 5.30 7.01 14.37
C VAL A 473 4.26 7.70 15.24
N VAL A 474 3.40 8.52 14.63
CA VAL A 474 2.40 9.32 15.36
C VAL A 474 0.98 8.97 14.94
N VAL A 475 0.05 8.99 15.89
CA VAL A 475 -1.38 8.77 15.64
C VAL A 475 -2.19 9.88 16.29
N PRO A 476 -2.87 10.77 15.52
CA PRO A 476 -3.76 11.77 16.09
C PRO A 476 -4.97 11.08 16.75
N ILE A 477 -5.16 11.30 18.05
CA ILE A 477 -6.23 10.71 18.85
C ILE A 477 -7.41 11.67 19.00
N ALA A 478 -7.11 12.95 19.22
CA ALA A 478 -8.10 14.02 19.32
C ALA A 478 -7.54 15.30 18.70
N ARG A 479 -8.37 16.02 17.94
CA ARG A 479 -7.98 17.25 17.24
C ARG A 479 -9.07 18.31 17.43
N THR A 480 -8.68 19.48 17.91
CA THR A 480 -9.51 20.69 17.95
C THR A 480 -8.72 21.86 17.35
N ALA A 481 -9.24 23.09 17.49
CA ALA A 481 -8.53 24.28 17.05
C ALA A 481 -7.36 24.68 17.96
N ASP A 482 -7.35 24.23 19.23
CA ASP A 482 -6.33 24.64 20.22
C ASP A 482 -5.63 23.47 20.92
N VAL A 483 -6.28 22.30 21.01
CA VAL A 483 -5.73 21.09 21.62
C VAL A 483 -5.60 19.97 20.59
N LEU A 484 -4.41 19.37 20.54
CA LEU A 484 -4.05 18.25 19.68
C LEU A 484 -3.41 17.15 20.53
N THR A 485 -4.12 16.03 20.71
CA THR A 485 -3.61 14.84 21.38
C THR A 485 -3.21 13.80 20.34
N PHE A 486 -1.99 13.27 20.45
CA PHE A 486 -1.50 12.17 19.62
C PHE A 486 -0.68 11.17 20.42
N LEU A 487 -0.76 9.90 20.01
CA LEU A 487 0.15 8.87 20.47
C LEU A 487 1.45 8.98 19.68
N VAL A 488 2.59 8.83 20.34
CA VAL A 488 3.91 8.69 19.71
C VAL A 488 4.46 7.32 20.07
N ALA A 489 4.74 6.49 19.06
CA ALA A 489 5.33 5.18 19.22
C ALA A 489 6.69 5.12 18.50
N GLY A 490 7.76 4.85 19.25
CA GLY A 490 9.03 4.42 18.66
C GLY A 490 9.78 5.46 17.83
N GLY A 491 10.41 4.97 16.75
CA GLY A 491 11.40 5.67 15.94
C GLY A 491 12.85 5.38 16.37
N MET A 492 13.83 5.87 15.61
CA MET A 492 15.27 5.64 15.90
C MET A 492 15.82 6.63 16.93
N PRO A 493 16.36 6.19 18.09
CA PRO A 493 17.20 7.04 18.91
C PRO A 493 18.46 7.48 18.14
N VAL A 494 18.85 8.75 18.23
CA VAL A 494 19.90 9.37 17.39
C VAL A 494 21.31 8.78 17.63
N LYS A 495 21.52 8.02 18.72
CA LYS A 495 22.84 7.64 19.24
C LYS A 495 23.16 6.14 19.28
N THR A 496 22.16 5.28 19.24
CA THR A 496 22.30 3.85 19.54
C THR A 496 22.04 2.98 18.31
N PRO A 497 22.78 1.86 18.14
CA PRO A 497 22.47 0.92 17.07
C PRO A 497 21.08 0.31 17.26
N LEU A 498 20.45 -0.06 16.15
CA LEU A 498 19.06 -0.57 16.04
C LEU A 498 18.73 -1.79 16.94
N THR A 499 19.73 -2.42 17.55
CA THR A 499 19.62 -3.65 18.34
C THR A 499 19.41 -3.44 19.84
N ALA A 500 19.57 -2.23 20.38
CA ALA A 500 19.77 -2.03 21.82
C ALA A 500 18.53 -1.62 22.63
N LEU A 501 17.81 -0.57 22.21
CA LEU A 501 16.70 0.01 22.97
C LEU A 501 15.63 0.54 22.01
N ALA A 502 14.44 -0.08 22.02
CA ALA A 502 13.26 0.48 21.36
C ALA A 502 12.61 1.53 22.27
N ALA A 503 12.30 2.71 21.73
CA ALA A 503 11.84 3.86 22.50
C ALA A 503 10.46 3.62 23.14
N PRO A 504 10.17 4.23 24.31
CA PRO A 504 8.86 4.13 24.94
C PRO A 504 7.78 4.72 24.05
N THR A 505 6.56 4.18 24.14
CA THR A 505 5.37 4.86 23.62
C THR A 505 4.86 5.84 24.67
N TYR A 506 4.49 7.04 24.22
CA TYR A 506 3.98 8.11 25.07
C TYR A 506 2.82 8.83 24.38
N LEU A 507 1.93 9.42 25.18
CA LEU A 507 0.85 10.27 24.72
C LEU A 507 1.31 11.73 24.84
N VAL A 508 1.20 12.49 23.77
CA VAL A 508 1.48 13.93 23.73
C VAL A 508 0.15 14.67 23.62
N THR A 509 -0.06 15.67 24.47
CA THR A 509 -1.12 16.67 24.29
C THR A 509 -0.50 18.05 24.11
N VAL A 510 -0.58 18.58 22.90
CA VAL A 510 -0.14 19.94 22.59
C VAL A 510 -1.31 20.89 22.76
N THR A 511 -1.11 21.93 23.56
CA THR A 511 -2.03 23.06 23.69
C THR A 511 -1.40 24.29 23.04
N LYS A 512 -2.03 24.78 21.98
CA LYS A 512 -1.49 25.82 21.09
C LYS A 512 -1.47 27.19 21.75
N SER A 513 -2.54 27.57 22.45
CA SER A 513 -2.65 28.84 23.18
C SER A 513 -1.55 29.05 24.23
N SER A 514 -1.22 28.02 25.01
CA SER A 514 -0.12 28.03 26.00
C SER A 514 1.25 27.69 25.40
N LYS A 515 1.30 27.19 24.16
CA LYS A 515 2.50 26.67 23.49
C LYS A 515 3.20 25.55 24.29
N THR A 516 2.42 24.72 24.98
CA THR A 516 2.92 23.61 25.81
C THR A 516 2.65 22.26 25.15
N ALA A 517 3.57 21.32 25.33
CA ALA A 517 3.37 19.90 25.02
C ALA A 517 3.50 19.08 26.30
N GLU A 518 2.40 18.48 26.74
CA GLU A 518 2.36 17.61 27.91
C GLU A 518 2.58 16.15 27.47
N LEU A 519 3.58 15.49 28.06
CA LEU A 519 3.93 14.09 27.80
C LEU A 519 3.46 13.22 28.95
N ARG A 520 2.81 12.10 28.60
CA ARG A 520 2.42 11.06 29.55
C ARG A 520 2.91 9.70 29.08
N GLN A 521 3.47 8.92 30.00
CA GLN A 521 3.86 7.55 29.71
C GLN A 521 2.62 6.71 29.38
N VAL A 522 2.71 5.86 28.35
CA VAL A 522 1.63 4.96 27.96
C VAL A 522 1.95 3.53 28.38
N THR A 523 0.95 2.86 28.92
CA THR A 523 1.01 1.44 29.29
C THR A 523 -0.18 0.68 28.71
N LEU A 524 0.02 -0.60 28.43
CA LEU A 524 -1.04 -1.57 28.18
C LEU A 524 -1.39 -2.33 29.47
N PRO A 525 -2.51 -3.07 29.51
CA PRO A 525 -2.87 -3.91 30.64
C PRO A 525 -1.74 -4.90 30.96
N GLY A 526 -1.54 -5.20 32.25
CA GLY A 526 -0.41 -6.03 32.71
C GLY A 526 0.96 -5.33 32.71
N GLY A 527 1.03 -4.01 32.52
CA GLY A 527 2.29 -3.24 32.54
C GLY A 527 3.11 -3.36 31.26
N LEU A 528 2.54 -3.95 30.22
CA LEU A 528 3.14 -4.06 28.88
C LEU A 528 3.45 -2.67 28.31
N MET A 529 4.65 -2.50 27.74
CA MET A 529 5.01 -1.28 27.02
C MET A 529 4.95 -1.51 25.51
N LEU A 530 4.15 -0.68 24.84
CA LEU A 530 4.23 -0.49 23.39
C LEU A 530 5.63 0.08 23.06
N ARG A 531 6.37 -0.55 22.15
CA ARG A 531 7.66 -0.04 21.63
C ARG A 531 7.76 -0.31 20.13
N ALA A 532 7.65 0.73 19.31
CA ALA A 532 7.68 0.57 17.85
C ALA A 532 9.09 0.73 17.25
N GLY A 533 9.35 -0.01 16.17
CA GLY A 533 10.55 0.12 15.37
C GLY A 533 10.49 1.29 14.38
N LEU A 534 11.48 1.33 13.47
CA LEU A 534 11.60 2.36 12.43
C LEU A 534 10.45 2.33 11.38
N PHE A 535 9.71 1.22 11.29
CA PHE A 535 8.69 0.99 10.26
C PHE A 535 7.31 0.71 10.85
N GLY A 536 6.98 1.36 11.96
CA GLY A 536 5.62 1.39 12.48
C GLY A 536 4.65 2.20 11.60
N VAL A 537 3.39 1.84 11.69
CA VAL A 537 2.23 2.37 10.98
C VAL A 537 1.14 2.63 12.00
N GLY A 538 0.53 3.81 11.94
CA GLY A 538 -0.47 4.23 12.92
C GLY A 538 -1.68 4.87 12.25
N ILE A 539 -2.85 4.27 12.43
CA ILE A 539 -4.11 4.76 11.86
C ILE A 539 -5.00 5.26 12.99
N ALA A 540 -5.46 6.51 12.87
CA ALA A 540 -6.53 7.03 13.71
C ALA A 540 -7.87 6.43 13.25
N LEU A 541 -8.60 5.82 14.17
CA LEU A 541 -9.92 5.24 13.96
C LEU A 541 -10.97 6.01 14.77
N GLU A 542 -12.23 6.00 14.33
CA GLU A 542 -13.30 6.73 15.01
C GLU A 542 -13.47 6.31 16.48
N GLY A 543 -13.90 7.27 17.31
CA GLY A 543 -14.10 7.05 18.75
C GLY A 543 -12.80 6.80 19.52
N ARG A 544 -11.76 7.61 19.27
CA ARG A 544 -10.43 7.57 19.93
C ARG A 544 -9.73 6.21 19.88
N ARG A 545 -9.98 5.45 18.82
CA ARG A 545 -9.30 4.18 18.56
C ARG A 545 -8.06 4.44 17.72
N ALA A 546 -7.05 3.61 17.88
CA ALA A 546 -5.86 3.62 17.04
C ALA A 546 -5.54 2.18 16.61
N LEU A 547 -5.22 1.98 15.34
CA LEU A 547 -4.57 0.75 14.88
C LEU A 547 -3.07 1.01 14.78
N LEU A 548 -2.28 0.23 15.51
CA LEU A 548 -0.83 0.27 15.53
C LEU A 548 -0.30 -1.03 14.90
N GLY A 549 0.14 -0.99 13.65
CA GLY A 549 0.89 -2.08 13.01
C GLY A 549 2.36 -1.69 12.86
N GLY A 550 3.26 -2.63 12.57
CA GLY A 550 4.62 -2.19 12.23
C GLY A 550 5.71 -3.22 12.03
N GLY A 551 6.59 -2.89 11.10
CA GLY A 551 7.92 -3.49 11.03
C GLY A 551 8.74 -3.13 12.26
N LEU A 552 9.12 -4.16 13.01
CA LEU A 552 9.98 -4.16 14.20
C LEU A 552 9.36 -3.53 15.46
N ILE A 553 8.05 -3.71 15.67
CA ILE A 553 7.44 -3.51 17.01
C ILE A 553 7.74 -4.74 17.89
N ALA A 554 8.59 -4.57 18.90
CA ALA A 554 8.98 -5.63 19.82
C ALA A 554 8.36 -5.43 21.21
N LEU A 555 7.37 -6.27 21.58
CA LEU A 555 6.90 -6.37 22.96
C LEU A 555 7.99 -7.01 23.84
N THR A 556 8.73 -6.18 24.57
CA THR A 556 9.59 -6.65 25.66
C THR A 556 8.73 -6.87 26.91
N VAL A 557 8.20 -8.09 27.04
CA VAL A 557 7.40 -8.53 28.19
C VAL A 557 8.33 -9.03 29.30
N SER A 558 8.65 -8.18 30.28
CA SER A 558 9.69 -8.45 31.30
C SER A 558 11.11 -8.59 30.69
N PRO A 559 12.19 -8.55 31.50
CA PRO A 559 13.49 -9.04 31.07
C PRO A 559 13.47 -10.52 30.65
N ASP A 560 12.53 -11.32 31.17
CA ASP A 560 12.47 -12.77 30.96
C ASP A 560 12.13 -13.18 29.52
N VAL A 561 11.26 -12.43 28.81
CA VAL A 561 10.95 -12.75 27.40
C VAL A 561 12.09 -12.34 26.46
N ALA A 562 12.90 -11.34 26.82
CA ALA A 562 14.16 -11.08 26.10
C ALA A 562 15.14 -12.26 26.23
N ALA A 563 15.15 -12.95 27.38
CA ALA A 563 15.91 -14.19 27.55
C ALA A 563 15.32 -15.37 26.75
N LEU A 564 13.99 -15.50 26.65
CA LEU A 564 13.34 -16.49 25.77
C LEU A 564 13.71 -16.29 24.29
N CYS A 565 13.61 -15.06 23.77
CA CYS A 565 14.01 -14.75 22.39
C CYS A 565 15.51 -14.94 22.12
N ALA A 566 16.35 -14.94 23.16
CA ALA A 566 17.79 -15.21 23.06
C ALA A 566 18.17 -16.69 23.27
N ALA A 567 17.36 -17.46 24.01
CA ALA A 567 17.57 -18.88 24.28
C ALA A 567 16.93 -19.80 23.21
N ALA A 568 15.95 -19.30 22.46
CA ALA A 568 15.31 -20.01 21.35
C ALA A 568 16.19 -20.06 20.09
N ASP A 569 17.26 -20.87 20.12
CA ASP A 569 18.07 -21.16 18.92
C ASP A 569 17.33 -22.09 17.92
N ALA A 570 16.12 -22.54 18.27
CA ALA A 570 15.15 -23.18 17.40
C ALA A 570 13.99 -22.21 17.06
N GLN A 571 13.67 -22.12 15.75
CA GLN A 571 12.63 -21.25 15.17
C GLN A 571 12.79 -19.74 15.40
N LYS A 572 13.79 -19.16 14.71
CA LYS A 572 14.04 -17.71 14.56
C LYS A 572 12.92 -16.90 13.88
N ASP A 573 11.77 -17.51 13.60
CA ASP A 573 10.66 -16.89 12.86
C ASP A 573 9.51 -16.43 13.79
N ASP A 574 9.43 -16.89 15.04
CA ASP A 574 8.42 -16.43 16.02
C ASP A 574 8.63 -14.97 16.49
N CYS A 575 9.78 -14.37 16.15
CA CYS A 575 10.06 -12.93 16.34
C CYS A 575 9.64 -12.07 15.13
N ALA A 576 8.97 -12.63 14.12
CA ALA A 576 8.58 -11.92 12.91
C ALA A 576 7.26 -11.15 13.09
N LEU A 577 7.37 -9.81 13.02
CA LEU A 577 6.61 -8.78 12.28
C LEU A 577 5.08 -8.88 12.03
N ASP A 578 4.40 -9.92 12.47
CA ASP A 578 3.12 -10.35 11.91
C ASP A 578 1.91 -9.89 12.75
N THR A 579 2.03 -8.82 13.55
CA THR A 579 0.88 -8.30 14.33
C THR A 579 0.66 -6.79 14.22
N ALA A 580 -0.62 -6.42 14.20
CA ALA A 580 -1.10 -5.07 14.49
C ALA A 580 -2.08 -5.10 15.66
N TRP A 581 -2.12 -4.04 16.45
CA TRP A 581 -2.96 -3.94 17.65
C TRP A 581 -3.93 -2.78 17.53
N MET A 582 -5.22 -3.06 17.69
CA MET A 582 -6.23 -2.02 17.84
C MET A 582 -6.36 -1.68 19.32
N VAL A 583 -6.12 -0.43 19.67
CA VAL A 583 -6.20 0.11 21.03
C VAL A 583 -7.23 1.24 21.11
N ARG A 584 -7.81 1.47 22.29
CA ARG A 584 -8.63 2.66 22.60
C ARG A 584 -7.92 3.54 23.62
N VAL A 585 -7.91 4.84 23.36
CA VAL A 585 -7.48 5.85 24.34
C VAL A 585 -8.71 6.30 25.14
N PRO A 586 -8.63 6.37 26.49
CA PRO A 586 -9.78 6.76 27.32
C PRO A 586 -10.43 8.10 26.93
N ASP A 587 -11.75 8.19 27.10
CA ASP A 587 -12.54 9.40 26.82
C ASP A 587 -12.23 10.55 27.79
N THR A 588 -11.94 10.21 29.05
CA THR A 588 -11.39 11.12 30.06
C THR A 588 -9.95 10.73 30.38
N MET A 589 -8.99 11.63 30.16
CA MET A 589 -7.67 11.46 30.77
C MET A 589 -7.76 11.75 32.27
N PRO A 590 -7.19 10.92 33.16
CA PRO A 590 -7.12 11.24 34.58
C PRO A 590 -6.26 12.50 34.81
N ALA A 591 -6.55 13.28 35.85
CA ALA A 591 -5.71 14.44 36.20
C ALA A 591 -4.43 14.01 36.93
N GLY A 592 -3.33 14.74 36.73
CA GLY A 592 -2.02 14.49 37.36
C GLY A 592 -1.11 13.53 36.59
N ASP A 593 0.05 13.23 37.20
CA ASP A 593 1.22 12.54 36.60
C ASP A 593 1.02 11.05 36.26
N SER A 594 -0.23 10.60 36.13
CA SER A 594 -0.58 9.20 35.92
C SER A 594 -0.23 8.72 34.51
N ALA A 595 0.41 7.56 34.43
CA ALA A 595 0.55 6.85 33.15
C ALA A 595 -0.84 6.53 32.57
N VAL A 596 -1.00 6.71 31.26
CA VAL A 596 -2.25 6.40 30.56
C VAL A 596 -2.27 4.91 30.25
N GLN A 597 -3.24 4.19 30.80
CA GLN A 597 -3.57 2.85 30.33
C GLN A 597 -4.40 2.95 29.05
N LEU A 598 -3.99 2.20 28.02
CA LEU A 598 -4.78 1.95 26.83
C LEU A 598 -5.55 0.65 26.97
N GLU A 599 -6.78 0.61 26.46
CA GLU A 599 -7.56 -0.61 26.34
C GLU A 599 -7.16 -1.33 25.04
N LEU A 600 -6.65 -2.57 25.14
CA LEU A 600 -6.37 -3.42 23.98
C LEU A 600 -7.68 -4.01 23.46
N LEU A 601 -8.16 -3.55 22.31
CA LEU A 601 -9.41 -4.01 21.71
C LEU A 601 -9.23 -5.28 20.88
N ALA A 602 -8.14 -5.40 20.14
CA ALA A 602 -7.85 -6.57 19.31
C ALA A 602 -6.35 -6.69 18.96
N THR A 603 -5.90 -7.92 18.77
CA THR A 603 -4.63 -8.26 18.11
C THR A 603 -4.94 -8.91 16.75
N LEU A 604 -4.57 -8.24 15.66
CA LEU A 604 -4.70 -8.74 14.30
C LEU A 604 -3.38 -9.40 13.89
N SER A 605 -3.42 -10.69 13.55
CA SER A 605 -2.31 -11.33 12.84
C SER A 605 -2.38 -10.94 11.36
N LEU A 606 -1.24 -10.55 10.77
CA LEU A 606 -1.13 -10.07 9.40
C LEU A 606 -0.52 -11.10 8.43
N GLY A 607 -0.21 -12.31 8.90
CA GLY A 607 -0.01 -13.47 8.01
C GLY A 607 1.24 -13.45 7.11
N GLY A 608 2.35 -12.88 7.57
CA GLY A 608 3.66 -13.05 6.94
C GLY A 608 4.54 -11.79 6.92
N PRO A 609 5.88 -11.93 6.85
CA PRO A 609 6.84 -10.83 7.02
C PRO A 609 7.02 -9.96 5.75
N ARG A 610 5.96 -9.68 4.99
CA ARG A 610 6.03 -9.09 3.62
C ARG A 610 5.13 -7.88 3.40
N ILE A 611 5.00 -6.99 4.39
CA ILE A 611 3.90 -6.02 4.43
C ILE A 611 4.35 -4.60 4.04
N GLY A 612 4.01 -4.19 2.82
CA GLY A 612 3.91 -2.77 2.45
C GLY A 612 2.48 -2.27 2.66
N VAL A 613 2.15 -1.79 3.86
CA VAL A 613 0.78 -1.30 4.15
C VAL A 613 0.48 -0.01 3.38
N ALA A 614 -0.57 -0.03 2.57
CA ALA A 614 -1.25 1.16 2.08
C ALA A 614 -2.75 1.01 2.37
N ALA A 615 -3.25 1.72 3.39
CA ALA A 615 -4.67 1.74 3.69
C ALA A 615 -5.37 2.86 2.93
N ALA A 616 -6.41 2.50 2.17
CA ALA A 616 -7.42 3.46 1.74
C ALA A 616 -8.34 3.82 2.93
N PRO A 617 -8.79 5.08 3.04
CA PRO A 617 -9.69 5.53 4.07
C PRO A 617 -11.14 5.29 3.70
N LEU A 618 -11.94 5.22 4.75
CA LEU A 618 -13.36 5.50 4.69
C LEU A 618 -13.58 7.03 4.68
N PRO A 619 -14.74 7.53 4.22
CA PRO A 619 -15.11 8.93 4.43
C PRO A 619 -14.93 9.30 5.92
N LEU A 620 -14.37 10.48 6.18
CA LEU A 620 -13.91 11.00 7.49
C LEU A 620 -12.52 10.57 8.00
N GLY A 621 -11.77 9.77 7.23
CA GLY A 621 -10.37 10.09 6.89
C GLY A 621 -9.23 9.74 7.87
N ALA A 622 -8.36 8.83 7.42
CA ALA A 622 -6.97 8.69 7.84
C ALA A 622 -6.06 8.48 6.61
N LEU A 623 -4.90 9.13 6.55
CA LEU A 623 -3.95 8.97 5.45
C LEU A 623 -2.84 7.98 5.84
N LEU A 624 -2.46 7.08 4.93
CA LEU A 624 -1.35 6.15 5.14
C LEU A 624 -0.37 6.21 3.95
N ALA A 625 0.88 6.59 4.24
CA ALA A 625 1.96 6.68 3.26
C ALA A 625 3.34 6.50 3.91
N GLY A 626 4.23 5.75 3.26
CA GLY A 626 5.66 5.72 3.62
C GLY A 626 6.11 4.66 4.64
N GLY A 627 5.47 3.47 4.62
CA GLY A 627 6.09 2.26 5.19
C GLY A 627 7.29 1.83 4.35
N GLN A 628 8.40 1.41 4.98
CA GLN A 628 9.51 0.76 4.27
C GLN A 628 9.42 -0.74 4.54
N ALA A 629 9.28 -1.55 3.48
CA ALA A 629 9.51 -2.99 3.57
C ALA A 629 11.01 -3.24 3.68
N SER A 630 11.46 -3.94 4.73
CA SER A 630 12.84 -4.40 4.86
C SER A 630 12.99 -5.80 4.25
N THR A 631 13.64 -5.90 3.09
CA THR A 631 13.91 -7.21 2.47
C THR A 631 14.87 -8.02 3.35
N ARG A 632 14.40 -9.17 3.86
CA ARG A 632 15.23 -10.13 4.63
C ARG A 632 16.38 -10.60 3.73
N SER A 633 17.61 -10.58 4.23
CA SER A 633 18.80 -10.92 3.45
C SER A 633 18.93 -12.44 3.22
N GLY A 634 18.08 -12.97 2.34
CA GLY A 634 18.28 -14.26 1.70
C GLY A 634 19.18 -14.15 0.46
N ASP A 635 19.85 -15.24 0.13
CA ASP A 635 20.83 -15.30 -0.96
C ASP A 635 20.19 -15.41 -2.36
N THR A 636 18.87 -15.56 -2.47
CA THR A 636 18.14 -15.52 -3.74
C THR A 636 18.04 -14.10 -4.30
N ALA A 637 17.85 -14.00 -5.62
CA ALA A 637 17.80 -12.72 -6.34
C ALA A 637 16.41 -12.07 -6.30
N ASP A 638 15.36 -12.87 -6.15
CA ASP A 638 13.98 -12.56 -6.55
C ASP A 638 13.16 -11.84 -5.46
N VAL A 639 13.83 -11.15 -4.53
CA VAL A 639 13.23 -10.57 -3.32
C VAL A 639 12.64 -9.17 -3.56
N LEU A 640 11.97 -8.99 -4.70
CA LEU A 640 11.19 -7.79 -5.06
C LEU A 640 9.80 -8.11 -5.64
N ASP A 641 9.39 -9.40 -5.63
CA ASP A 641 8.00 -9.84 -5.79
C ASP A 641 7.16 -9.51 -4.52
N ASP A 642 7.21 -8.25 -4.10
CA ASP A 642 6.52 -7.75 -2.91
C ASP A 642 5.04 -7.48 -3.19
N VAL A 643 4.22 -7.75 -2.17
CA VAL A 643 2.77 -7.68 -2.22
C VAL A 643 2.30 -6.38 -1.58
N GLY A 644 1.53 -5.60 -2.32
CA GLY A 644 0.66 -4.58 -1.73
C GLY A 644 -0.56 -5.27 -1.13
N GLU A 645 -0.86 -4.98 0.13
CA GLU A 645 -2.11 -5.40 0.77
C GLU A 645 -2.90 -4.17 1.24
N VAL A 646 -4.12 -4.05 0.71
CA VAL A 646 -5.03 -2.94 1.01
C VAL A 646 -5.97 -3.39 2.12
N LEU A 647 -5.63 -3.02 3.35
CA LEU A 647 -6.43 -3.31 4.54
C LEU A 647 -7.71 -2.46 4.56
N THR A 648 -8.76 -2.98 3.91
CA THR A 648 -10.10 -2.35 3.89
C THR A 648 -10.80 -2.58 5.23
N VAL A 649 -10.52 -1.72 6.20
CA VAL A 649 -11.34 -1.62 7.42
C VAL A 649 -12.74 -1.16 6.99
N THR A 650 -13.77 -1.95 7.28
CA THR A 650 -15.18 -1.57 7.04
C THR A 650 -15.73 -0.90 8.30
N PRO A 651 -16.46 0.23 8.22
CA PRO A 651 -17.05 0.84 9.40
C PRO A 651 -18.28 0.04 9.83
N PRO A 652 -18.68 0.12 11.12
CA PRO A 652 -20.03 -0.27 11.48
C PRO A 652 -21.02 0.66 10.76
N THR A 653 -21.75 0.09 9.81
CA THR A 653 -22.96 0.62 9.18
C THR A 653 -22.87 1.98 8.46
N LEU A 654 -22.79 1.92 7.11
CA LEU A 654 -23.83 2.56 6.28
C LEU A 654 -25.20 2.11 6.82
N ASP A 655 -26.28 2.90 6.75
CA ASP A 655 -27.59 2.51 7.31
C ASP A 655 -28.26 1.36 6.52
N ILE A 656 -27.78 0.15 6.83
CA ILE A 656 -28.18 -1.14 6.27
C ILE A 656 -29.58 -1.54 6.77
N ALA A 657 -30.02 -1.02 7.92
CA ALA A 657 -31.39 -1.20 8.36
C ALA A 657 -32.34 -0.52 7.36
N THR A 658 -32.07 0.73 6.95
CA THR A 658 -32.88 1.44 5.93
C THR A 658 -32.84 0.77 4.54
N ILE A 659 -31.80 0.00 4.19
CA ILE A 659 -31.80 -0.78 2.93
C ILE A 659 -32.79 -1.96 2.99
N CYS A 660 -32.80 -2.71 4.10
CA CYS A 660 -33.65 -3.90 4.28
C CYS A 660 -35.02 -3.63 4.93
N HIS A 661 -35.29 -2.39 5.36
CA HIS A 661 -36.59 -1.96 5.90
C HIS A 661 -37.60 -1.54 4.84
#